data_AF-A0A422Q712-F1
#
_entry.id   AF-A0A422Q712-F1
#
_cell.length_a   1.000
_cell.length_b   1.000
_cell.length_c   1.000
_cell.angle_alpha   90.00
_cell.angle_beta   90.00
_cell.angle_gamma   90.00
#
_symmetry.space_group_name_H-M   'P 1'
#
loop_
_entity.id
_entity.type
_entity.pdbx_description
1 polymer ?
#
loop_
_entity_poly.entity_id
_entity_poly.type
_entity_poly.pdbx_seq_one_letter_code
_entity_poly.pdbx_strand_id
1 'polypeptide(L)'
;MATNSAAAEADARRSQVAGGIVAAQAEVIRQEEAMRQLTADNEKLKKEIAAVSGVPYDYVKADKFAALKGEVDALERRYQFEKMKKNELTRQYQLARIDLLQSRRLKGGVNAERENAEALQRQVDILENRLDQALTRFNDAISYNKELRDHIDIIREERRVFQRVYKRMEDDLGSKKKLMSERIEQSNKDLDERDGYLRQVEQLQKAIKEQKQEYDGKVQELDAAMVEIGEMRKEQQRLQIELEARQYELDNTDSMAATNATGAGDTGPKRRQLLDDKTETAKEDLTEGGETDPAVEDEPDINEVLRQLHEFSQNGDMVSLAKEYESLGDTNFSLYKYVNELTTNREEMERDIRTLKSVIAAEHESEAKQKCLIKGLEERLAQTEGLLESLHVSTEKHKEVLANIRVVTEEIFHELGCSMGDAPKSFLANDHCTESNHLQFLGKIEERATSIMYAFQRHRRKEARMAELATEEESKRILALQEGAPVPTANAAEEEGEELMKTALAETARPPEEGIAGASAEDAPALTPTAEAKPHDGAREGAGAVEAMALTIEEEGPPFVPMLNMPGEQGVNAVRLVRHLCLPSAHLGSDEGVEVLEEGEGDRVVSHEEVRRQMERRLLSKREREERAHRRRRELKEQLAGQTTAPRKR
;
A
#
# COMPACT_ATOMS: atom_id res chain seq x y z
N MET A 1 45.60 -33.34 135.43
CA MET A 1 44.76 -34.57 135.48
C MET A 1 43.55 -34.33 134.59
N ALA A 2 43.42 -35.01 133.45
CA ALA A 2 42.45 -34.66 132.39
C ALA A 2 41.49 -35.80 132.00
N THR A 3 41.44 -36.87 132.78
CA THR A 3 40.73 -38.13 132.43
C THR A 3 39.34 -38.27 133.05
N ASN A 4 39.01 -37.50 134.09
CA ASN A 4 37.81 -37.74 134.90
C ASN A 4 36.57 -36.95 134.44
N SER A 5 36.73 -35.92 133.58
CA SER A 5 35.60 -35.12 133.09
C SER A 5 34.80 -35.83 131.99
N ALA A 6 35.49 -36.52 131.07
CA ALA A 6 34.87 -37.16 129.90
C ALA A 6 34.00 -38.37 130.28
N ALA A 7 34.31 -39.07 131.38
CA ALA A 7 33.52 -40.20 131.86
C ALA A 7 32.13 -39.77 132.36
N ALA A 8 32.08 -38.73 133.19
CA ALA A 8 30.82 -38.19 133.72
C ALA A 8 29.92 -37.64 132.60
N GLU A 9 30.50 -36.98 131.60
CA GLU A 9 29.75 -36.45 130.47
C GLU A 9 29.23 -37.57 129.54
N ALA A 10 29.99 -38.65 129.36
CA ALA A 10 29.55 -39.82 128.60
C ALA A 10 28.38 -40.55 129.29
N ASP A 11 28.38 -40.66 130.63
CA ASP A 11 27.27 -41.27 131.36
C ASP A 11 26.04 -40.37 131.47
N ALA A 12 26.22 -39.04 131.56
CA ALA A 12 25.12 -38.09 131.43
C ALA A 12 24.43 -38.23 130.06
N ARG A 13 25.21 -38.28 128.96
CA ARG A 13 24.69 -38.50 127.60
C ARG A 13 24.04 -39.88 127.45
N ARG A 14 24.61 -40.96 128.02
CA ARG A 14 23.97 -42.29 128.04
C ARG A 14 22.65 -42.30 128.78
N SER A 15 22.57 -41.63 129.94
CA SER A 15 21.33 -41.49 130.71
C SER A 15 20.25 -40.73 129.93
N GLN A 16 20.63 -39.62 129.28
CA GLN A 16 19.72 -38.82 128.47
C GLN A 16 19.21 -39.57 127.22
N VAL A 17 20.08 -40.35 126.56
CA VAL A 17 19.69 -41.24 125.45
C VAL A 17 18.79 -42.38 125.93
N ALA A 18 19.09 -43.00 127.08
CA ALA A 18 18.22 -44.04 127.65
C ALA A 18 16.83 -43.49 128.02
N GLY A 19 16.76 -42.30 128.62
CA GLY A 19 15.50 -41.60 128.88
C GLY A 19 14.72 -41.28 127.60
N GLY A 20 15.40 -40.85 126.54
CA GLY A 20 14.80 -40.64 125.22
C GLY A 20 14.25 -41.92 124.59
N ILE A 21 14.98 -43.04 124.70
CA ILE A 21 14.53 -44.35 124.22
C ILE A 21 13.28 -44.82 124.99
N VAL A 22 13.27 -44.68 126.32
CA VAL A 22 12.11 -45.07 127.16
C VAL A 22 10.89 -44.18 126.85
N ALA A 23 11.09 -42.87 126.65
CA ALA A 23 10.01 -41.96 126.25
C ALA A 23 9.44 -42.31 124.87
N ALA A 24 10.31 -42.59 123.88
CA ALA A 24 9.89 -43.01 122.55
C ALA A 24 9.18 -44.37 122.56
N GLN A 25 9.64 -45.33 123.36
CA GLN A 25 8.94 -46.61 123.56
C GLN A 25 7.54 -46.41 124.18
N ALA A 26 7.42 -45.54 125.19
CA ALA A 26 6.14 -45.18 125.79
C ALA A 26 5.22 -44.39 124.84
N GLU A 27 5.74 -43.79 123.76
CA GLU A 27 4.97 -43.17 122.68
C GLU A 27 4.53 -44.16 121.61
N VAL A 28 5.42 -45.07 121.19
CA VAL A 28 5.10 -46.18 120.29
C VAL A 28 4.02 -47.08 120.90
N ILE A 29 4.09 -47.40 122.20
CA ILE A 29 3.05 -48.17 122.89
C ILE A 29 1.69 -47.45 122.83
N ARG A 30 1.65 -46.13 123.09
CA ARG A 30 0.43 -45.32 122.96
C ARG A 30 -0.09 -45.26 121.52
N GLN A 31 0.78 -45.22 120.53
CA GLN A 31 0.40 -45.27 119.10
C GLN A 31 -0.13 -46.66 118.70
N GLU A 32 0.48 -47.75 119.18
CA GLU A 32 -0.06 -49.10 118.99
C GLU A 32 -1.41 -49.28 119.68
N GLU A 33 -1.60 -48.74 120.89
CA GLU A 33 -2.88 -48.76 121.61
C GLU A 33 -3.96 -47.96 120.87
N ALA A 34 -3.62 -46.76 120.37
CA ALA A 34 -4.53 -45.96 119.53
C ALA A 34 -4.87 -46.67 118.20
N MET A 35 -3.90 -47.31 117.55
CA MET A 35 -4.13 -48.16 116.37
C MET A 35 -5.00 -49.38 116.70
N ARG A 36 -4.77 -50.05 117.83
CA ARG A 36 -5.63 -51.14 118.31
C ARG A 36 -7.06 -50.66 118.56
N GLN A 37 -7.25 -49.51 119.21
CA GLN A 37 -8.57 -48.88 119.39
C GLN A 37 -9.23 -48.57 118.04
N LEU A 38 -8.54 -47.89 117.13
CA LEU A 38 -9.08 -47.57 115.80
C LEU A 38 -9.41 -48.83 114.98
N THR A 39 -8.63 -49.90 115.06
CA THR A 39 -8.97 -51.19 114.40
C THR A 39 -10.16 -51.89 115.07
N ALA A 40 -10.25 -51.88 116.41
CA ALA A 40 -11.36 -52.44 117.16
C ALA A 40 -12.67 -51.68 116.92
N ASP A 41 -12.61 -50.35 116.81
CA ASP A 41 -13.77 -49.51 116.51
C ASP A 41 -14.15 -49.57 115.03
N ASN A 42 -13.19 -49.71 114.10
CA ASN A 42 -13.49 -50.12 112.73
C ASN A 42 -14.15 -51.50 112.67
N GLU A 43 -13.77 -52.45 113.53
CA GLU A 43 -14.44 -53.74 113.63
C GLU A 43 -15.85 -53.65 114.23
N LYS A 44 -16.08 -52.80 115.25
CA LYS A 44 -17.43 -52.51 115.76
C LYS A 44 -18.29 -51.91 114.65
N LEU A 45 -17.83 -50.85 113.99
CA LEU A 45 -18.53 -50.21 112.88
C LEU A 45 -18.80 -51.19 111.73
N LYS A 46 -17.87 -52.10 111.39
CA LYS A 46 -18.12 -53.17 110.41
C LYS A 46 -19.21 -54.15 110.87
N LYS A 47 -19.24 -54.53 112.14
CA LYS A 47 -20.25 -55.43 112.73
C LYS A 47 -21.61 -54.75 112.84
N GLU A 48 -21.65 -53.47 113.20
CA GLU A 48 -22.85 -52.63 113.25
C GLU A 48 -23.41 -52.37 111.85
N ILE A 49 -22.58 -52.02 110.87
CA ILE A 49 -22.98 -51.88 109.46
C ILE A 49 -23.56 -53.20 108.94
N ALA A 50 -22.93 -54.35 109.23
CA ALA A 50 -23.45 -55.66 108.82
C ALA A 50 -24.77 -56.04 109.52
N ALA A 51 -24.97 -55.62 110.77
CA ALA A 51 -26.22 -55.80 111.50
C ALA A 51 -27.35 -54.90 110.98
N VAL A 52 -27.03 -53.67 110.56
CA VAL A 52 -27.99 -52.69 110.03
C VAL A 52 -28.34 -52.94 108.56
N SER A 53 -27.38 -53.40 107.74
CA SER A 53 -27.62 -53.74 106.33
C SER A 53 -28.33 -55.09 106.13
N GLY A 54 -28.22 -55.99 107.12
CA GLY A 54 -28.65 -57.39 107.02
C GLY A 54 -27.86 -58.23 106.00
N VAL A 55 -26.86 -57.64 105.33
CA VAL A 55 -26.07 -58.25 104.26
C VAL A 55 -24.60 -57.83 104.45
N PRO A 56 -23.65 -58.76 104.65
CA PRO A 56 -22.24 -58.41 104.77
C PRO A 56 -21.75 -57.73 103.49
N TYR A 57 -20.86 -56.74 103.62
CA TYR A 57 -20.32 -56.00 102.48
C TYR A 57 -19.60 -56.96 101.52
N ASP A 58 -20.24 -57.25 100.39
CA ASP A 58 -19.80 -58.28 99.47
C ASP A 58 -18.72 -57.72 98.54
N TYR A 59 -17.48 -57.78 99.01
CA TYR A 59 -16.28 -57.40 98.25
C TYR A 59 -16.23 -58.08 96.87
N VAL A 60 -16.68 -59.34 96.75
CA VAL A 60 -16.71 -60.06 95.47
C VAL A 60 -17.73 -59.46 94.50
N LYS A 61 -18.82 -58.85 94.98
CA LYS A 61 -19.70 -58.02 94.14
C LYS A 61 -19.09 -56.64 93.86
N ALA A 62 -18.48 -55.98 94.84
CA ALA A 62 -17.85 -54.68 94.67
C ALA A 62 -16.74 -54.70 93.61
N ASP A 63 -15.86 -55.70 93.66
CA ASP A 63 -14.78 -55.91 92.69
C ASP A 63 -15.34 -56.21 91.29
N LYS A 64 -16.42 -56.99 91.19
CA LYS A 64 -17.12 -57.23 89.91
C LYS A 64 -17.76 -55.95 89.36
N PHE A 65 -18.36 -55.10 90.20
CA PHE A 65 -18.87 -53.81 89.76
C PHE A 65 -17.75 -52.86 89.35
N ALA A 66 -16.60 -52.87 90.02
CA ALA A 66 -15.42 -52.10 89.62
C ALA A 66 -14.84 -52.59 88.27
N ALA A 67 -14.74 -53.91 88.07
CA ALA A 67 -14.32 -54.51 86.80
C ALA A 67 -15.30 -54.17 85.66
N LEU A 68 -16.60 -54.41 85.84
CA LEU A 68 -17.64 -54.07 84.85
C LEU A 68 -17.68 -52.56 84.56
N LYS A 69 -17.45 -51.69 85.55
CA LYS A 69 -17.33 -50.25 85.31
C LYS A 69 -16.08 -49.92 84.50
N GLY A 70 -14.94 -50.53 84.79
CA GLY A 70 -13.72 -50.39 83.99
C GLY A 70 -13.89 -50.88 82.55
N GLU A 71 -14.66 -51.95 82.34
CA GLU A 71 -15.05 -52.44 81.01
C GLU A 71 -15.98 -51.45 80.28
N VAL A 72 -16.99 -50.88 80.96
CA VAL A 72 -17.86 -49.83 80.42
C VAL A 72 -17.05 -48.58 80.04
N ASP A 73 -16.19 -48.08 80.93
CA ASP A 73 -15.32 -46.93 80.67
C ASP A 73 -14.37 -47.19 79.49
N ALA A 74 -13.88 -48.43 79.32
CA ALA A 74 -13.03 -48.83 78.20
C ALA A 74 -13.81 -48.96 76.89
N LEU A 75 -15.04 -49.47 76.93
CA LEU A 75 -15.96 -49.53 75.79
C LEU A 75 -16.39 -48.14 75.35
N GLU A 76 -16.66 -47.22 76.28
CA GLU A 76 -16.98 -45.84 75.95
C GLU A 76 -15.79 -45.15 75.27
N ARG A 77 -14.56 -45.28 75.80
CA ARG A 77 -13.36 -44.72 75.13
C ARG A 77 -13.23 -45.25 73.70
N ARG A 78 -13.41 -46.56 73.49
CA ARG A 78 -13.42 -47.18 72.13
C ARG A 78 -14.52 -46.62 71.25
N TYR A 79 -15.73 -46.42 71.78
CA TYR A 79 -16.84 -45.81 71.07
C TYR A 79 -16.53 -44.35 70.67
N GLN A 80 -15.95 -43.52 71.54
CA GLN A 80 -15.55 -42.16 71.19
C GLN A 80 -14.45 -42.15 70.12
N PHE A 81 -13.47 -43.08 70.17
CA PHE A 81 -12.46 -43.22 69.11
C PHE A 81 -13.07 -43.60 67.75
N GLU A 82 -13.94 -44.61 67.68
CA GLU A 82 -14.62 -44.99 66.43
C GLU A 82 -15.60 -43.90 65.94
N LYS A 83 -16.21 -43.13 66.85
CA LYS A 83 -17.02 -41.95 66.52
C LYS A 83 -16.18 -40.83 65.89
N MET A 84 -15.00 -40.53 66.44
CA MET A 84 -14.07 -39.56 65.83
C MET A 84 -13.58 -40.03 64.46
N LYS A 85 -13.19 -41.30 64.34
CA LYS A 85 -12.77 -41.96 63.09
C LYS A 85 -13.88 -41.96 62.03
N LYS A 86 -15.13 -42.20 62.42
CA LYS A 86 -16.32 -42.06 61.56
C LYS A 86 -16.51 -40.62 61.09
N ASN A 87 -16.36 -39.63 61.97
CA ASN A 87 -16.49 -38.22 61.62
C ASN A 87 -15.41 -37.78 60.64
N GLU A 88 -14.16 -38.19 60.85
CA GLU A 88 -13.04 -37.89 59.94
C GLU A 88 -13.21 -38.60 58.58
N LEU A 89 -13.60 -39.87 58.55
CA LEU A 89 -13.91 -40.57 57.29
C LEU A 89 -15.11 -39.91 56.56
N THR A 90 -16.09 -39.39 57.29
CA THR A 90 -17.21 -38.62 56.71
C THR A 90 -16.72 -37.29 56.12
N ARG A 91 -15.78 -36.60 56.77
CA ARG A 91 -15.13 -35.38 56.27
C ARG A 91 -14.33 -35.66 54.99
N GLN A 92 -13.53 -36.71 54.98
CA GLN A 92 -12.74 -37.13 53.81
C GLN A 92 -13.64 -37.51 52.63
N TYR A 93 -14.75 -38.22 52.88
CA TYR A 93 -15.75 -38.52 51.86
C TYR A 93 -16.43 -37.25 51.31
N GLN A 94 -16.73 -36.25 52.16
CA GLN A 94 -17.27 -34.97 51.71
C GLN A 94 -16.28 -34.19 50.84
N LEU A 95 -15.00 -34.13 51.23
CA LEU A 95 -13.94 -33.50 50.42
C LEU A 95 -13.77 -34.20 49.08
N ALA A 96 -13.53 -35.52 49.07
CA ALA A 96 -13.37 -36.27 47.82
C ALA A 96 -14.60 -36.19 46.90
N ARG A 97 -15.81 -36.04 47.46
CA ARG A 97 -17.04 -35.78 46.70
C ARG A 97 -17.06 -34.38 46.08
N ILE A 98 -16.59 -33.36 46.81
CA ILE A 98 -16.44 -31.99 46.28
C ILE A 98 -15.40 -31.99 45.15
N ASP A 99 -14.23 -32.59 45.36
CA ASP A 99 -13.14 -32.65 44.39
C ASP A 99 -13.55 -33.38 43.11
N LEU A 100 -14.30 -34.48 43.23
CA LEU A 100 -14.89 -35.21 42.10
C LEU A 100 -15.92 -34.37 41.34
N LEU A 101 -16.76 -33.60 42.04
CA LEU A 101 -17.75 -32.71 41.41
C LEU A 101 -17.09 -31.51 40.72
N GLN A 102 -16.06 -30.91 41.33
CA GLN A 102 -15.24 -29.87 40.71
C GLN A 102 -14.53 -30.40 39.46
N SER A 103 -13.87 -31.56 39.56
CA SER A 103 -13.22 -32.23 38.44
C SER A 103 -14.19 -32.53 37.30
N ARG A 104 -15.42 -32.99 37.61
CA ARG A 104 -16.47 -33.23 36.61
C ARG A 104 -16.98 -31.93 35.96
N ARG A 105 -17.05 -30.83 36.71
CA ARG A 105 -17.41 -29.49 36.18
C ARG A 105 -16.32 -28.93 35.27
N LEU A 106 -15.05 -29.07 35.67
CA LEU A 106 -13.88 -28.61 34.89
C LEU A 106 -13.72 -29.38 33.57
N LYS A 107 -13.99 -30.70 33.56
CA LYS A 107 -13.85 -31.54 32.37
C LYS A 107 -14.97 -31.42 31.34
N GLY A 108 -15.94 -30.51 31.50
CA GLY A 108 -16.97 -30.19 30.49
C GLY A 108 -17.99 -31.31 30.16
N GLY A 109 -17.78 -32.54 30.62
CA GLY A 109 -18.55 -33.73 30.24
C GLY A 109 -17.82 -34.56 29.18
N VAL A 110 -18.18 -35.85 29.09
CA VAL A 110 -17.42 -36.88 28.33
C VAL A 110 -17.26 -36.54 26.84
N ASN A 111 -18.20 -35.78 26.26
CA ASN A 111 -18.15 -35.42 24.85
C ASN A 111 -17.29 -34.17 24.57
N ALA A 112 -16.98 -33.34 25.57
CA ALA A 112 -16.29 -32.06 25.36
C ALA A 112 -14.85 -32.25 24.84
N GLU A 113 -14.12 -33.24 25.36
CA GLU A 113 -12.78 -33.59 24.87
C GLU A 113 -12.82 -34.01 23.39
N ARG A 114 -13.87 -34.75 22.97
CA ARG A 114 -14.08 -35.16 21.58
C ARG A 114 -14.51 -34.01 20.68
N GLU A 115 -15.47 -33.18 21.11
CA GLU A 115 -15.95 -32.04 20.34
C GLU A 115 -14.84 -31.01 20.11
N ASN A 116 -14.00 -30.77 21.13
CA ASN A 116 -12.79 -29.95 20.99
C ASN A 116 -11.78 -30.56 20.01
N ALA A 117 -11.56 -31.88 20.05
CA ALA A 117 -10.67 -32.55 19.09
C ALA A 117 -11.20 -32.47 17.65
N GLU A 118 -12.49 -32.67 17.43
CA GLU A 118 -13.11 -32.51 16.11
C GLU A 118 -13.12 -31.05 15.64
N ALA A 119 -13.27 -30.07 16.54
CA ALA A 119 -13.16 -28.64 16.22
C ALA A 119 -11.72 -28.24 15.84
N LEU A 120 -10.72 -28.75 16.56
CA LEU A 120 -9.30 -28.57 16.22
C LEU A 120 -8.96 -29.21 14.87
N GLN A 121 -9.49 -30.41 14.57
CA GLN A 121 -9.28 -31.03 13.26
C GLN A 121 -9.87 -30.16 12.14
N ARG A 122 -11.12 -29.69 12.27
CA ARG A 122 -11.73 -28.76 11.29
C ARG A 122 -10.89 -27.48 11.11
N GLN A 123 -10.24 -26.99 12.16
CA GLN A 123 -9.34 -25.85 12.06
C GLN A 123 -8.04 -26.17 11.33
N VAL A 124 -7.46 -27.37 11.54
CA VAL A 124 -6.33 -27.88 10.74
C VAL A 124 -6.72 -28.00 9.27
N ASP A 125 -7.85 -28.66 8.96
CA ASP A 125 -8.36 -28.82 7.59
C ASP A 125 -8.51 -27.45 6.87
N ILE A 126 -9.01 -26.43 7.57
CA ILE A 126 -9.15 -25.06 7.04
C ILE A 126 -7.79 -24.39 6.80
N LEU A 127 -6.81 -24.61 7.68
CA LEU A 127 -5.46 -24.06 7.53
C LEU A 127 -4.68 -24.74 6.41
N GLU A 128 -4.83 -26.06 6.24
CA GLU A 128 -4.28 -26.82 5.11
C GLU A 128 -4.89 -26.34 3.78
N ASN A 129 -6.22 -26.27 3.68
CA ASN A 129 -6.90 -25.71 2.49
C ASN A 129 -6.49 -24.26 2.18
N ARG A 130 -6.13 -23.46 3.20
CA ARG A 130 -5.62 -22.09 3.03
C ARG A 130 -4.16 -22.07 2.60
N LEU A 131 -3.34 -23.02 3.06
CA LEU A 131 -1.95 -23.21 2.62
C LEU A 131 -1.91 -23.65 1.16
N ASP A 132 -2.71 -24.63 0.76
CA ASP A 132 -2.80 -25.07 -0.64
C ASP A 132 -3.24 -23.95 -1.57
N GLN A 133 -4.22 -23.13 -1.16
CA GLN A 133 -4.62 -21.93 -1.89
C GLN A 133 -3.56 -20.83 -1.95
N ALA A 134 -2.60 -20.80 -1.01
CA ALA A 134 -1.45 -19.90 -1.09
C ALA A 134 -0.35 -20.48 -2.00
N LEU A 135 -0.13 -21.79 -1.96
CA LEU A 135 0.83 -22.50 -2.81
C LEU A 135 0.44 -22.50 -4.29
N THR A 136 -0.84 -22.67 -4.63
CA THR A 136 -1.32 -22.51 -6.02
C THR A 136 -1.08 -21.10 -6.53
N ARG A 137 -1.55 -20.07 -5.81
CA ARG A 137 -1.30 -18.66 -6.17
C ARG A 137 0.19 -18.31 -6.30
N PHE A 138 1.04 -18.92 -5.47
CA PHE A 138 2.50 -18.75 -5.54
C PHE A 138 3.08 -19.40 -6.80
N ASN A 139 2.64 -20.62 -7.16
CA ASN A 139 3.05 -21.31 -8.38
C ASN A 139 2.52 -20.61 -9.65
N ASP A 140 1.30 -20.07 -9.60
CA ASP A 140 0.71 -19.24 -10.67
C ASP A 140 1.53 -17.96 -10.85
N ALA A 141 1.88 -17.27 -9.75
CA ALA A 141 2.72 -16.09 -9.77
C ALA A 141 4.15 -16.38 -10.26
N ILE A 142 4.73 -17.53 -9.93
CA ILE A 142 6.02 -17.99 -10.50
C ILE A 142 5.90 -18.23 -12.00
N SER A 143 4.83 -18.88 -12.45
CA SER A 143 4.60 -19.20 -13.87
C SER A 143 4.45 -17.92 -14.69
N TYR A 144 3.62 -16.98 -14.22
CA TYR A 144 3.48 -15.65 -14.84
C TYR A 144 4.79 -14.84 -14.81
N ASN A 145 5.57 -14.89 -13.71
CA ASN A 145 6.90 -14.28 -13.67
C ASN A 145 7.89 -14.93 -14.64
N LYS A 146 7.74 -16.22 -14.97
CA LYS A 146 8.54 -16.88 -16.01
C LYS A 146 8.10 -16.38 -17.39
N GLU A 147 6.81 -16.37 -17.69
CA GLU A 147 6.28 -15.85 -18.95
C GLU A 147 6.74 -14.41 -19.21
N LEU A 148 6.69 -13.53 -18.21
CA LEU A 148 7.21 -12.17 -18.31
C LEU A 148 8.71 -12.10 -18.60
N ARG A 149 9.53 -13.01 -18.04
CA ARG A 149 10.98 -13.09 -18.36
C ARG A 149 11.20 -13.55 -19.79
N ASP A 150 10.48 -14.58 -20.22
CA ASP A 150 10.55 -15.11 -21.59
C ASP A 150 10.15 -14.01 -22.60
N HIS A 151 9.13 -13.19 -22.32
CA HIS A 151 8.76 -12.01 -23.12
C HIS A 151 9.83 -10.90 -23.11
N ILE A 152 10.42 -10.59 -21.94
CA ILE A 152 11.50 -9.60 -21.82
C ILE A 152 12.71 -10.03 -22.66
N ASP A 153 13.05 -11.32 -22.68
CA ASP A 153 14.17 -11.81 -23.47
C ASP A 153 13.87 -11.84 -24.98
N ILE A 154 12.64 -12.15 -25.41
CA ILE A 154 12.21 -11.95 -26.81
C ILE A 154 12.41 -10.48 -27.24
N ILE A 155 11.92 -9.52 -26.46
CA ILE A 155 12.06 -8.08 -26.77
C ILE A 155 13.54 -7.65 -26.79
N ARG A 156 14.40 -8.25 -25.95
CA ARG A 156 15.85 -8.04 -26.00
C ARG A 156 16.50 -8.62 -27.26
N GLU A 157 16.04 -9.78 -27.74
CA GLU A 157 16.52 -10.40 -28.98
C GLU A 157 16.11 -9.57 -30.20
N GLU A 158 14.85 -9.14 -30.26
CA GLU A 158 14.32 -8.21 -31.27
C GLU A 158 15.11 -6.90 -31.28
N ARG A 159 15.35 -6.29 -30.11
CA ARG A 159 16.19 -5.08 -30.02
C ARG A 159 17.62 -5.31 -30.52
N ARG A 160 18.20 -6.50 -30.28
CA ARG A 160 19.49 -6.92 -30.87
C ARG A 160 19.42 -7.12 -32.39
N VAL A 161 18.27 -7.48 -32.96
CA VAL A 161 18.05 -7.49 -34.43
C VAL A 161 17.94 -6.06 -34.96
N PHE A 162 17.05 -5.24 -34.40
CA PHE A 162 16.85 -3.85 -34.83
C PHE A 162 18.15 -3.03 -34.78
N GLN A 163 18.94 -3.13 -33.70
CA GLN A 163 20.23 -2.43 -33.62
C GLN A 163 21.24 -2.87 -34.70
N ARG A 164 21.24 -4.15 -35.09
CA ARG A 164 22.09 -4.66 -36.19
C ARG A 164 21.61 -4.17 -37.57
N VAL A 165 20.29 -4.04 -37.77
CA VAL A 165 19.72 -3.48 -39.01
C VAL A 165 19.98 -1.97 -39.09
N TYR A 166 19.72 -1.24 -38.01
CA TYR A 166 19.96 0.21 -37.91
C TYR A 166 21.42 0.55 -38.22
N LYS A 167 22.38 -0.13 -37.56
CA LYS A 167 23.79 0.11 -37.84
C LYS A 167 24.17 -0.17 -39.30
N ARG A 168 23.64 -1.23 -39.92
CA ARG A 168 23.87 -1.48 -41.36
C ARG A 168 23.35 -0.34 -42.23
N MET A 169 22.19 0.23 -41.89
CA MET A 169 21.63 1.39 -42.60
C MET A 169 22.47 2.66 -42.39
N GLU A 170 23.08 2.85 -41.21
CA GLU A 170 24.06 3.92 -40.97
C GLU A 170 25.35 3.72 -41.79
N ASP A 171 25.91 2.50 -41.78
CA ASP A 171 27.10 2.12 -42.54
C ASP A 171 26.85 2.27 -44.07
N ASP A 172 25.68 1.86 -44.57
CA ASP A 172 25.23 2.05 -45.96
C ASP A 172 25.05 3.54 -46.32
N LEU A 173 24.48 4.34 -45.42
CA LEU A 173 24.31 5.78 -45.61
C LEU A 173 25.67 6.50 -45.65
N GLY A 174 26.61 6.12 -44.78
CA GLY A 174 27.98 6.61 -44.81
C GLY A 174 28.69 6.24 -46.12
N SER A 175 28.54 4.99 -46.56
CA SER A 175 29.09 4.50 -47.83
C SER A 175 28.54 5.26 -49.04
N LYS A 176 27.22 5.50 -49.09
CA LYS A 176 26.57 6.29 -50.15
C LYS A 176 27.00 7.76 -50.14
N LYS A 177 27.16 8.37 -48.95
CA LYS A 177 27.72 9.73 -48.83
C LYS A 177 29.16 9.83 -49.33
N LYS A 178 29.99 8.82 -49.06
CA LYS A 178 31.38 8.74 -49.57
C LYS A 178 31.41 8.62 -51.09
N LEU A 179 30.64 7.69 -51.67
CA LEU A 179 30.50 7.55 -53.13
C LEU A 179 29.97 8.83 -53.81
N MET A 180 29.10 9.58 -53.14
CA MET A 180 28.62 10.88 -53.62
C MET A 180 29.72 11.94 -53.60
N SER A 181 30.54 12.01 -52.55
CA SER A 181 31.73 12.89 -52.50
C SER A 181 32.71 12.56 -53.61
N GLU A 182 33.06 11.28 -53.77
CA GLU A 182 33.98 10.79 -54.82
C GLU A 182 33.48 11.14 -56.22
N ARG A 183 32.17 11.08 -56.46
CA ARG A 183 31.56 11.45 -57.74
C ARG A 183 31.53 12.97 -57.98
N ILE A 184 31.33 13.76 -56.92
CA ILE A 184 31.44 15.24 -57.00
C ILE A 184 32.90 15.65 -57.24
N GLU A 185 33.85 15.04 -56.53
CA GLU A 185 35.29 15.26 -56.72
C GLU A 185 35.74 14.88 -58.13
N GLN A 186 35.21 13.80 -58.72
CA GLN A 186 35.48 13.47 -60.11
C GLN A 186 34.84 14.48 -61.06
N SER A 187 33.55 14.81 -60.88
CA SER A 187 32.88 15.80 -61.73
C SER A 187 33.55 17.18 -61.68
N ASN A 188 34.18 17.55 -60.56
CA ASN A 188 34.93 18.79 -60.45
C ASN A 188 36.25 18.73 -61.25
N LYS A 189 36.98 17.60 -61.22
CA LYS A 189 38.16 17.40 -62.08
C LYS A 189 37.79 17.44 -63.56
N ASP A 190 36.71 16.77 -63.94
CA ASP A 190 36.22 16.74 -65.32
C ASP A 190 35.86 18.17 -65.81
N LEU A 191 35.37 19.04 -64.92
CA LEU A 191 35.11 20.46 -65.18
C LEU A 191 36.40 21.30 -65.25
N ASP A 192 37.36 21.09 -64.33
CA ASP A 192 38.66 21.76 -64.34
C ASP A 192 39.47 21.43 -65.62
N GLU A 193 39.44 20.16 -66.05
CA GLU A 193 40.03 19.70 -67.31
C GLU A 193 39.34 20.33 -68.52
N ARG A 194 38.00 20.30 -68.58
CA ARG A 194 37.22 20.98 -69.63
C ARG A 194 37.59 22.46 -69.73
N ASP A 195 37.65 23.16 -68.60
CA ASP A 195 37.99 24.59 -68.57
C ASP A 195 39.48 24.82 -68.90
N GLY A 196 40.34 23.84 -68.66
CA GLY A 196 41.70 23.79 -69.20
C GLY A 196 41.72 23.77 -70.73
N TYR A 197 40.94 22.87 -71.35
CA TYR A 197 40.81 22.79 -72.81
C TYR A 197 40.14 24.02 -73.43
N LEU A 198 39.11 24.59 -72.79
CA LEU A 198 38.46 25.82 -73.28
C LEU A 198 39.45 26.99 -73.37
N ARG A 199 40.29 27.19 -72.35
CA ARG A 199 41.36 28.22 -72.38
C ARG A 199 42.37 27.98 -73.49
N GLN A 200 42.71 26.73 -73.81
CA GLN A 200 43.58 26.39 -74.95
C GLN A 200 42.91 26.71 -76.28
N VAL A 201 41.61 26.40 -76.44
CA VAL A 201 40.83 26.74 -77.63
C VAL A 201 40.72 28.26 -77.82
N GLU A 202 40.49 29.02 -76.75
CA GLU A 202 40.48 30.49 -76.79
C GLU A 202 41.85 31.07 -77.23
N GLN A 203 42.95 30.54 -76.69
CA GLN A 203 44.31 30.94 -77.09
C GLN A 203 44.58 30.63 -78.58
N LEU A 204 44.19 29.45 -79.07
CA LEU A 204 44.32 29.09 -80.48
C LEU A 204 43.42 29.96 -81.38
N GLN A 205 42.17 30.23 -80.99
CA GLN A 205 41.30 31.15 -81.72
C GLN A 205 41.86 32.57 -81.77
N LYS A 206 42.51 33.05 -80.69
CA LYS A 206 43.18 34.35 -80.66
C LYS A 206 44.36 34.37 -81.62
N ALA A 207 45.23 33.37 -81.57
CA ALA A 207 46.37 33.25 -82.49
C ALA A 207 45.94 33.16 -83.96
N ILE A 208 44.85 32.45 -84.28
CA ILE A 208 44.28 32.38 -85.63
C ILE A 208 43.73 33.74 -86.07
N LYS A 209 43.09 34.51 -85.18
CA LYS A 209 42.61 35.88 -85.48
C LYS A 209 43.79 36.84 -85.74
N GLU A 210 44.85 36.75 -84.94
CA GLU A 210 46.07 37.56 -85.09
C GLU A 210 46.79 37.22 -86.41
N GLN A 211 47.00 35.93 -86.70
CA GLN A 211 47.57 35.46 -87.98
C GLN A 211 46.72 35.86 -89.19
N LYS A 212 45.38 35.84 -89.07
CA LYS A 212 44.50 36.31 -90.14
C LYS A 212 44.62 37.83 -90.33
N GLN A 213 44.65 38.62 -89.26
CA GLN A 213 44.85 40.08 -89.37
C GLN A 213 46.19 40.43 -90.00
N GLU A 214 47.27 39.71 -89.65
CA GLU A 214 48.56 39.82 -90.33
C GLU A 214 48.48 39.47 -91.83
N TYR A 215 47.73 38.43 -92.21
CA TYR A 215 47.56 38.03 -93.59
C TYR A 215 46.72 39.04 -94.39
N ASP A 216 45.56 39.43 -93.86
CA ASP A 216 44.67 40.42 -94.48
C ASP A 216 45.38 41.78 -94.64
N GLY A 217 46.26 42.15 -93.70
CA GLY A 217 47.14 43.33 -93.81
C GLY A 217 48.17 43.21 -94.93
N LYS A 218 48.89 42.09 -95.02
CA LYS A 218 49.86 41.82 -96.11
C LYS A 218 49.20 41.78 -97.49
N VAL A 219 47.93 41.36 -97.58
CA VAL A 219 47.13 41.45 -98.81
C VAL A 219 46.77 42.90 -99.13
N GLN A 220 46.35 43.71 -98.15
CA GLN A 220 46.08 45.14 -98.37
C GLN A 220 47.33 45.93 -98.80
N GLU A 221 48.51 45.61 -98.25
CA GLU A 221 49.80 46.16 -98.68
C GLU A 221 50.11 45.80 -100.15
N LEU A 222 49.86 44.54 -100.54
CA LEU A 222 50.04 44.07 -101.92
C LEU A 222 49.04 44.74 -102.89
N ASP A 223 47.76 44.84 -102.52
CA ASP A 223 46.72 45.48 -103.31
C ASP A 223 47.00 46.98 -103.49
N ALA A 224 47.45 47.67 -102.44
CA ALA A 224 47.86 49.07 -102.51
C ALA A 224 49.03 49.26 -103.49
N ALA A 225 50.06 48.42 -103.43
CA ALA A 225 51.17 48.45 -104.37
C ALA A 225 50.73 48.11 -105.81
N MET A 226 49.77 47.21 -106.01
CA MET A 226 49.18 46.95 -107.33
C MET A 226 48.37 48.13 -107.87
N VAL A 227 47.64 48.85 -107.01
CA VAL A 227 46.93 50.09 -107.38
C VAL A 227 47.93 51.18 -107.76
N GLU A 228 48.98 51.41 -106.96
CA GLU A 228 50.06 52.38 -107.27
C GLU A 228 50.72 52.07 -108.62
N ILE A 229 51.12 50.80 -108.87
CA ILE A 229 51.64 50.35 -110.17
C ILE A 229 50.61 50.56 -111.29
N GLY A 230 49.32 50.36 -111.01
CA GLY A 230 48.22 50.58 -111.95
C GLY A 230 47.99 52.06 -112.28
N GLU A 231 48.15 52.96 -111.31
CA GLU A 231 48.04 54.41 -111.49
C GLU A 231 49.26 54.97 -112.22
N MET A 232 50.48 54.56 -111.85
CA MET A 232 51.70 54.87 -112.59
C MET A 232 51.62 54.44 -114.07
N ARG A 233 51.03 53.27 -114.35
CA ARG A 233 50.77 52.82 -115.74
C ARG A 233 49.72 53.67 -116.46
N LYS A 234 48.62 54.04 -115.78
CA LYS A 234 47.60 54.94 -116.35
C LYS A 234 48.15 56.34 -116.61
N GLU A 235 49.04 56.84 -115.76
CA GLU A 235 49.68 58.14 -115.94
C GLU A 235 50.68 58.11 -117.11
N GLN A 236 51.49 57.05 -117.23
CA GLN A 236 52.31 56.80 -118.42
C GLN A 236 51.47 56.75 -119.70
N GLN A 237 50.35 56.00 -119.70
CA GLN A 237 49.42 55.94 -120.84
C GLN A 237 48.77 57.31 -121.12
N ARG A 238 48.39 58.07 -120.10
CA ARG A 238 47.82 59.40 -120.25
C ARG A 238 48.81 60.39 -120.86
N LEU A 239 50.07 60.39 -120.41
CA LEU A 239 51.13 61.21 -120.98
C LEU A 239 51.42 60.81 -122.44
N GLN A 240 51.38 59.51 -122.75
CA GLN A 240 51.51 59.01 -124.13
C GLN A 240 50.36 59.48 -125.03
N ILE A 241 49.11 59.36 -124.56
CA ILE A 241 47.91 59.83 -125.29
C ILE A 241 47.88 61.36 -125.40
N GLU A 242 48.37 62.11 -124.41
CA GLU A 242 48.46 63.57 -124.49
C GLU A 242 49.45 64.02 -125.57
N LEU A 243 50.59 63.32 -125.70
CA LEU A 243 51.55 63.55 -126.79
C LEU A 243 50.96 63.18 -128.16
N GLU A 244 50.26 62.05 -128.26
CA GLU A 244 49.62 61.57 -129.49
C GLU A 244 48.47 62.49 -129.94
N ALA A 245 47.60 62.93 -129.03
CA ALA A 245 46.52 63.87 -129.32
C ALA A 245 47.05 65.23 -129.82
N ARG A 246 48.16 65.71 -129.26
CA ARG A 246 48.88 66.92 -129.72
C ARG A 246 49.46 66.79 -131.13
N GLN A 247 49.52 65.57 -131.66
CA GLN A 247 50.08 65.23 -132.97
C GLN A 247 48.99 65.08 -134.05
N TYR A 248 47.70 65.09 -133.67
CA TYR A 248 46.56 64.75 -134.56
C TYR A 248 45.62 65.90 -134.92
N GLU A 249 45.82 67.14 -134.43
CA GLU A 249 45.01 68.31 -134.84
C GLU A 249 45.36 68.86 -136.25
N LEU A 250 46.11 68.11 -137.06
CA LEU A 250 46.69 68.56 -138.34
C LEU A 250 46.68 67.52 -139.48
N ASP A 251 45.57 66.77 -139.72
CA ASP A 251 45.24 66.40 -141.11
C ASP A 251 43.77 66.02 -141.41
N ASN A 252 43.44 66.11 -142.70
CA ASN A 252 42.15 66.22 -143.39
C ASN A 252 41.14 65.05 -143.39
N THR A 253 39.86 65.44 -143.38
CA THR A 253 38.69 65.02 -144.23
C THR A 253 38.46 63.57 -144.73
N ASP A 254 37.25 63.10 -144.45
CA ASP A 254 36.28 62.37 -145.31
C ASP A 254 36.52 60.96 -145.93
N SER A 255 35.49 60.12 -145.69
CA SER A 255 34.87 59.11 -146.59
C SER A 255 35.19 57.61 -146.44
N MET A 256 34.32 56.96 -145.65
CA MET A 256 33.72 55.60 -145.73
C MET A 256 34.24 54.54 -146.74
N ALA A 257 34.28 53.24 -146.31
CA ALA A 257 33.16 52.28 -146.54
C ALA A 257 33.40 50.79 -146.14
N ALA A 258 32.44 50.22 -145.38
CA ALA A 258 31.94 48.81 -145.39
C ALA A 258 32.91 47.64 -145.01
N THR A 259 32.48 46.39 -144.69
CA THR A 259 31.20 45.64 -144.81
C THR A 259 30.92 44.63 -143.66
N ASN A 260 29.64 44.40 -143.30
CA ASN A 260 28.91 43.13 -142.97
C ASN A 260 29.47 42.09 -141.96
N ALA A 261 28.70 41.28 -141.21
CA ALA A 261 27.27 41.13 -140.83
C ALA A 261 27.23 40.29 -139.50
N THR A 262 26.19 40.19 -138.67
CA THR A 262 24.74 39.85 -138.84
C THR A 262 24.01 40.23 -137.52
N GLY A 263 22.66 40.29 -137.44
CA GLY A 263 21.98 40.67 -136.18
C GLY A 263 20.47 40.38 -136.10
N ALA A 264 19.78 41.03 -135.14
CA ALA A 264 18.33 41.26 -134.95
C ALA A 264 17.85 41.06 -133.48
N GLY A 265 17.07 42.02 -132.95
CA GLY A 265 16.33 41.95 -131.67
C GLY A 265 17.16 42.16 -130.38
N ASP A 266 16.63 42.72 -129.29
CA ASP A 266 15.44 43.58 -129.08
C ASP A 266 15.65 44.40 -127.76
N THR A 267 14.91 45.48 -127.50
CA THR A 267 15.21 46.42 -126.38
C THR A 267 14.01 46.86 -125.53
N GLY A 268 14.04 46.55 -124.22
CA GLY A 268 13.06 47.03 -123.21
C GLY A 268 13.69 47.25 -121.81
N PRO A 269 13.07 48.03 -120.88
CA PRO A 269 13.88 48.83 -119.93
C PRO A 269 13.50 48.82 -118.43
N LYS A 270 14.54 49.04 -117.59
CA LYS A 270 14.65 49.86 -116.33
C LYS A 270 13.47 49.96 -115.31
N ARG A 271 13.86 49.93 -114.01
CA ARG A 271 13.39 50.72 -112.81
C ARG A 271 12.76 49.88 -111.65
N ARG A 272 12.74 50.24 -110.34
CA ARG A 272 13.69 50.88 -109.36
C ARG A 272 12.99 51.08 -107.96
N GLN A 273 13.55 50.55 -106.85
CA GLN A 273 13.22 50.90 -105.41
C GLN A 273 11.76 50.63 -104.93
N LEU A 274 11.32 50.65 -103.64
CA LEU A 274 11.83 50.42 -102.26
C LEU A 274 10.61 50.42 -101.27
N LEU A 275 10.61 49.60 -100.19
CA LEU A 275 9.90 49.81 -98.87
C LEU A 275 8.34 49.94 -98.87
N ASP A 276 7.55 49.80 -97.78
CA ASP A 276 7.64 49.06 -96.48
C ASP A 276 6.23 49.01 -95.78
N ASP A 277 6.05 48.08 -94.82
CA ASP A 277 5.14 47.99 -93.65
C ASP A 277 3.56 48.16 -93.64
N LYS A 278 2.90 47.08 -93.14
CA LYS A 278 1.88 46.94 -92.05
C LYS A 278 0.40 47.47 -92.04
N THR A 279 -0.47 46.63 -91.41
CA THR A 279 -1.68 46.91 -90.56
C THR A 279 -2.97 47.52 -91.20
N GLU A 280 -4.22 47.31 -90.74
CA GLU A 280 -4.88 46.42 -89.73
C GLU A 280 -6.44 46.39 -89.88
N THR A 281 -7.13 45.33 -89.41
CA THR A 281 -8.57 45.28 -88.94
C THR A 281 -9.72 45.63 -89.92
N ALA A 282 -11.01 45.23 -89.75
CA ALA A 282 -11.71 44.16 -88.99
C ALA A 282 -13.19 44.06 -89.49
N LYS A 283 -14.04 43.28 -88.77
CA LYS A 283 -15.50 43.02 -88.94
C LYS A 283 -15.86 41.89 -89.92
N GLU A 284 -16.74 40.91 -89.67
CA GLU A 284 -17.83 40.57 -88.71
C GLU A 284 -19.10 40.31 -89.54
N ASP A 285 -19.63 39.08 -89.54
CA ASP A 285 -21.07 38.81 -89.33
C ASP A 285 -21.35 37.30 -89.10
N LEU A 286 -22.57 36.94 -88.67
CA LEU A 286 -22.93 35.66 -88.02
C LEU A 286 -24.11 34.92 -88.69
N THR A 287 -24.17 33.58 -88.57
CA THR A 287 -25.35 32.68 -88.41
C THR A 287 -24.86 31.21 -88.47
N GLU A 288 -24.97 30.38 -87.43
CA GLU A 288 -26.14 29.61 -86.92
C GLU A 288 -26.59 28.40 -87.78
N GLY A 289 -26.60 27.18 -87.20
CA GLY A 289 -27.45 26.06 -87.66
C GLY A 289 -26.93 24.61 -87.52
N GLY A 290 -27.46 23.86 -86.55
CA GLY A 290 -27.99 22.48 -86.79
C GLY A 290 -27.07 21.24 -86.84
N GLU A 291 -26.80 20.65 -85.66
CA GLU A 291 -26.96 19.22 -85.27
C GLU A 291 -26.57 18.00 -86.17
N THR A 292 -26.30 16.88 -85.45
CA THR A 292 -26.32 15.44 -85.85
C THR A 292 -25.16 14.80 -86.65
N ASP A 293 -24.33 14.06 -85.89
CA ASP A 293 -23.78 12.74 -86.21
C ASP A 293 -24.86 11.70 -86.63
N PRO A 294 -24.52 10.49 -87.19
CA PRO A 294 -23.19 9.91 -87.37
C PRO A 294 -22.87 9.31 -88.77
N ALA A 295 -21.58 8.99 -88.97
CA ALA A 295 -21.07 7.81 -89.67
C ALA A 295 -21.70 7.38 -91.02
N VAL A 296 -21.16 7.94 -92.11
CA VAL A 296 -20.79 7.13 -93.28
C VAL A 296 -19.28 7.28 -93.45
N GLU A 297 -18.53 6.19 -93.25
CA GLU A 297 -17.13 6.14 -93.67
C GLU A 297 -17.09 5.86 -95.18
N ASP A 298 -17.16 6.93 -95.97
CA ASP A 298 -16.67 6.88 -97.34
C ASP A 298 -15.17 6.57 -97.29
N GLU A 299 -14.73 5.46 -97.89
CA GLU A 299 -13.29 5.19 -98.06
C GLU A 299 -12.65 6.39 -98.77
N PRO A 300 -11.69 7.10 -98.14
CA PRO A 300 -11.18 8.34 -98.70
C PRO A 300 -10.48 8.01 -100.02
N ASP A 301 -10.94 8.64 -101.11
CA ASP A 301 -10.37 8.43 -102.44
C ASP A 301 -8.85 8.60 -102.34
N ILE A 302 -8.12 7.54 -102.70
CA ILE A 302 -6.65 7.48 -102.59
C ILE A 302 -6.03 8.66 -103.35
N ASN A 303 -6.69 9.15 -104.41
CA ASN A 303 -6.27 10.33 -105.15
C ASN A 303 -6.37 11.63 -104.32
N GLU A 304 -7.38 11.78 -103.46
CA GLU A 304 -7.54 12.94 -102.57
C GLU A 304 -6.54 12.89 -101.41
N VAL A 305 -6.28 11.71 -100.84
CA VAL A 305 -5.22 11.53 -99.83
C VAL A 305 -3.84 11.86 -100.42
N LEU A 306 -3.57 11.39 -101.64
CA LEU A 306 -2.34 11.74 -102.38
C LEU A 306 -2.27 13.22 -102.72
N ARG A 307 -3.41 13.86 -103.06
CA ARG A 307 -3.49 15.31 -103.32
C ARG A 307 -3.12 16.11 -102.06
N GLN A 308 -3.66 15.73 -100.90
CA GLN A 308 -3.38 16.37 -99.61
C GLN A 308 -1.91 16.17 -99.16
N LEU A 309 -1.34 14.96 -99.34
CA LEU A 309 0.09 14.74 -99.11
C LEU A 309 0.98 15.59 -100.03
N HIS A 310 0.59 15.76 -101.29
CA HIS A 310 1.35 16.59 -102.23
C HIS A 310 1.19 18.09 -101.93
N GLU A 311 0.03 18.53 -101.44
CA GLU A 311 -0.24 19.92 -101.04
C GLU A 311 0.54 20.32 -99.76
N PHE A 312 0.76 19.37 -98.84
CA PHE A 312 1.69 19.57 -97.72
C PHE A 312 3.17 19.46 -98.13
N SER A 313 3.54 18.60 -99.09
CA SER A 313 4.92 18.47 -99.57
C SER A 313 5.28 19.53 -100.63
N GLN A 314 5.58 20.75 -100.16
CA GLN A 314 5.99 21.88 -101.01
C GLN A 314 7.24 21.61 -101.89
N ASN A 315 8.00 20.56 -101.59
CA ASN A 315 9.20 20.15 -102.34
C ASN A 315 9.01 18.86 -103.17
N GLY A 316 7.85 18.20 -103.11
CA GLY A 316 7.54 16.98 -103.88
C GLY A 316 8.25 15.70 -103.43
N ASP A 317 9.14 15.76 -102.44
CA ASP A 317 9.76 14.56 -101.84
C ASP A 317 8.82 13.96 -100.78
N MET A 318 8.20 12.84 -101.13
CA MET A 318 7.32 12.08 -100.25
C MET A 318 8.10 11.26 -99.19
N VAL A 319 9.41 11.02 -99.41
CA VAL A 319 10.24 10.19 -98.51
C VAL A 319 10.76 10.99 -97.31
N SER A 320 11.06 12.29 -97.48
CA SER A 320 11.35 13.16 -96.32
C SER A 320 10.11 13.40 -95.46
N LEU A 321 8.95 13.69 -96.07
CA LEU A 321 7.69 13.83 -95.33
C LEU A 321 7.32 12.56 -94.54
N ALA A 322 7.50 11.38 -95.14
CA ALA A 322 7.28 10.11 -94.45
C ALA A 322 8.20 9.93 -93.22
N LYS A 323 9.49 10.26 -93.33
CA LYS A 323 10.45 10.21 -92.20
C LYS A 323 10.16 11.26 -91.13
N GLU A 324 9.72 12.45 -91.53
CA GLU A 324 9.33 13.49 -90.59
C GLU A 324 8.10 13.04 -89.80
N TYR A 325 7.10 12.45 -90.46
CA TYR A 325 5.92 11.85 -89.82
C TYR A 325 6.27 10.63 -88.95
N GLU A 326 7.22 9.79 -89.36
CA GLU A 326 7.75 8.67 -88.57
C GLU A 326 8.42 9.19 -87.28
N SER A 327 9.22 10.27 -87.37
CA SER A 327 9.81 10.93 -86.20
C SER A 327 8.78 11.65 -85.31
N LEU A 328 7.70 12.16 -85.90
CA LEU A 328 6.54 12.70 -85.18
C LEU A 328 5.76 11.57 -84.47
N GLY A 329 5.71 10.39 -85.07
CA GLY A 329 5.17 9.16 -84.49
C GLY A 329 5.98 8.70 -83.28
N ASP A 330 7.30 8.57 -83.41
CA ASP A 330 8.20 8.19 -82.32
C ASP A 330 8.15 9.19 -81.15
N THR A 331 8.16 10.49 -81.44
CA THR A 331 8.08 11.52 -80.40
C THR A 331 6.71 11.53 -79.72
N ASN A 332 5.61 11.44 -80.46
CA ASN A 332 4.27 11.29 -79.87
C ASN A 332 4.12 9.98 -79.07
N PHE A 333 4.70 8.88 -79.52
CA PHE A 333 4.70 7.61 -78.78
C PHE A 333 5.50 7.72 -77.48
N SER A 334 6.65 8.41 -77.49
CA SER A 334 7.43 8.68 -76.28
C SER A 334 6.67 9.57 -75.28
N LEU A 335 5.93 10.57 -75.78
CA LEU A 335 5.04 11.43 -74.98
C LEU A 335 3.87 10.64 -74.40
N TYR A 336 3.19 9.79 -75.20
CA TYR A 336 2.13 8.92 -74.71
C TYR A 336 2.62 7.95 -73.64
N LYS A 337 3.82 7.38 -73.81
CA LYS A 337 4.43 6.53 -72.79
C LYS A 337 4.69 7.30 -71.50
N TYR A 338 5.27 8.50 -71.59
CA TYR A 338 5.54 9.36 -70.43
C TYR A 338 4.25 9.84 -69.73
N VAL A 339 3.19 10.16 -70.49
CA VAL A 339 1.86 10.50 -69.95
C VAL A 339 1.22 9.29 -69.24
N ASN A 340 1.37 8.08 -69.79
CA ASN A 340 0.90 6.86 -69.15
C ASN A 340 1.67 6.56 -67.85
N GLU A 341 3.01 6.69 -67.86
CA GLU A 341 3.86 6.56 -66.66
C GLU A 341 3.50 7.60 -65.58
N LEU A 342 3.27 8.86 -65.97
CA LEU A 342 2.74 9.90 -65.08
C LEU A 342 1.36 9.54 -64.52
N THR A 343 0.48 8.97 -65.34
CA THR A 343 -0.88 8.58 -64.94
C THR A 343 -0.86 7.41 -63.96
N THR A 344 -0.04 6.38 -64.19
CA THR A 344 0.13 5.28 -63.22
C THR A 344 0.73 5.77 -61.90
N ASN A 345 1.73 6.65 -61.96
CA ASN A 345 2.35 7.24 -60.76
C ASN A 345 1.35 8.12 -60.00
N ARG A 346 0.48 8.86 -60.71
CA ARG A 346 -0.62 9.64 -60.10
C ARG A 346 -1.59 8.74 -59.33
N GLU A 347 -2.00 7.62 -59.93
CA GLU A 347 -2.88 6.66 -59.25
C GLU A 347 -2.20 5.98 -58.06
N GLU A 348 -0.90 5.69 -58.13
CA GLU A 348 -0.12 5.12 -57.02
C GLU A 348 -0.04 6.10 -55.85
N MET A 349 0.33 7.35 -56.11
CA MET A 349 0.31 8.42 -55.10
C MET A 349 -1.11 8.64 -54.53
N GLU A 350 -2.16 8.50 -55.34
CA GLU A 350 -3.55 8.54 -54.85
C GLU A 350 -3.94 7.32 -54.01
N ARG A 351 -3.34 6.14 -54.23
CA ARG A 351 -3.49 4.97 -53.34
C ARG A 351 -2.79 5.23 -52.01
N ASP A 352 -1.57 5.76 -52.03
CA ASP A 352 -0.80 6.07 -50.82
C ASP A 352 -1.43 7.18 -49.97
N ILE A 353 -1.99 8.22 -50.61
CA ILE A 353 -2.77 9.25 -49.91
C ILE A 353 -4.02 8.63 -49.24
N ARG A 354 -4.61 7.56 -49.80
CA ARG A 354 -5.74 6.84 -49.18
C ARG A 354 -5.30 5.93 -48.04
N THR A 355 -4.19 5.19 -48.17
CA THR A 355 -3.67 4.33 -47.09
C THR A 355 -3.20 5.17 -45.91
N LEU A 356 -2.43 6.24 -46.14
CA LEU A 356 -1.98 7.17 -45.09
C LEU A 356 -3.15 7.81 -44.34
N LYS A 357 -4.20 8.27 -45.04
CA LYS A 357 -5.42 8.77 -44.39
C LYS A 357 -6.13 7.71 -43.53
N SER A 358 -6.13 6.45 -43.97
CA SER A 358 -6.69 5.34 -43.19
C SER A 358 -5.87 5.02 -41.93
N VAL A 359 -4.54 5.13 -41.99
CA VAL A 359 -3.65 4.94 -40.83
C VAL A 359 -3.85 6.07 -39.82
N ILE A 360 -3.82 7.33 -40.27
CA ILE A 360 -4.03 8.51 -39.42
C ILE A 360 -5.38 8.45 -38.69
N ALA A 361 -6.45 7.99 -39.36
CA ALA A 361 -7.75 7.80 -38.74
C ALA A 361 -7.71 6.73 -37.62
N ALA A 362 -7.04 5.60 -37.86
CA ALA A 362 -6.87 4.53 -36.87
C ALA A 362 -6.00 4.96 -35.67
N GLU A 363 -4.96 5.76 -35.91
CA GLU A 363 -4.11 6.33 -34.84
C GLU A 363 -4.90 7.33 -33.98
N HIS A 364 -5.68 8.24 -34.59
CA HIS A 364 -6.55 9.14 -33.83
C HIS A 364 -7.63 8.41 -33.03
N GLU A 365 -8.20 7.32 -33.55
CA GLU A 365 -9.08 6.44 -32.76
C GLU A 365 -8.35 5.79 -31.57
N SER A 366 -7.10 5.36 -31.77
CA SER A 366 -6.27 4.79 -30.70
C SER A 366 -5.93 5.82 -29.63
N GLU A 367 -5.51 7.02 -30.03
CA GLU A 367 -5.30 8.15 -29.11
C GLU A 367 -6.56 8.51 -28.33
N ALA A 368 -7.74 8.54 -28.97
CA ALA A 368 -8.99 8.86 -28.29
C ALA A 368 -9.33 7.83 -27.20
N LYS A 369 -9.12 6.53 -27.50
CA LYS A 369 -9.29 5.43 -26.54
C LYS A 369 -8.27 5.53 -25.40
N GLN A 370 -7.02 5.87 -25.70
CA GLN A 370 -5.96 6.07 -24.70
C GLN A 370 -6.22 7.29 -23.80
N LYS A 371 -6.65 8.42 -24.38
CA LYS A 371 -7.02 9.66 -23.65
C LYS A 371 -8.24 9.44 -22.75
N CYS A 372 -9.21 8.62 -23.19
CA CYS A 372 -10.34 8.21 -22.37
C CYS A 372 -9.91 7.30 -21.20
N LEU A 373 -9.04 6.31 -21.46
CA LEU A 373 -8.51 5.42 -20.43
C LEU A 373 -7.67 6.18 -19.38
N ILE A 374 -6.88 7.18 -19.78
CA ILE A 374 -6.11 8.04 -18.87
C ILE A 374 -7.04 8.81 -17.94
N LYS A 375 -8.07 9.50 -18.46
CA LYS A 375 -9.06 10.20 -17.62
C LYS A 375 -9.77 9.25 -16.64
N GLY A 376 -10.20 8.10 -17.12
CA GLY A 376 -10.79 7.07 -16.28
C GLY A 376 -9.83 6.43 -15.27
N LEU A 377 -8.52 6.73 -15.31
CA LEU A 377 -7.55 6.39 -14.26
C LEU A 377 -7.30 7.58 -13.33
N GLU A 378 -7.21 8.80 -13.86
CA GLU A 378 -7.11 10.07 -13.10
C GLU A 378 -8.31 10.23 -12.14
N GLU A 379 -9.53 9.98 -12.61
CA GLU A 379 -10.76 10.04 -11.80
C GLU A 379 -10.76 8.99 -10.67
N ARG A 380 -10.29 7.77 -10.93
CA ARG A 380 -10.16 6.72 -9.90
C ARG A 380 -9.05 7.03 -8.90
N LEU A 381 -7.95 7.63 -9.33
CA LEU A 381 -6.86 8.08 -8.47
C LEU A 381 -7.37 9.15 -7.50
N ALA A 382 -8.06 10.19 -8.01
CA ALA A 382 -8.68 11.23 -7.18
C ALA A 382 -9.71 10.68 -6.18
N GLN A 383 -10.52 9.67 -6.57
CA GLN A 383 -11.43 8.97 -5.65
C GLN A 383 -10.67 8.24 -4.53
N THR A 384 -9.56 7.55 -4.85
CA THR A 384 -8.74 6.87 -3.83
C THR A 384 -7.99 7.83 -2.92
N GLU A 385 -7.54 8.99 -3.43
CA GLU A 385 -6.90 10.04 -2.63
C GLU A 385 -7.90 10.69 -1.66
N GLY A 386 -9.10 11.05 -2.13
CA GLY A 386 -10.15 11.59 -1.26
C GLY A 386 -10.60 10.61 -0.17
N LEU A 387 -10.67 9.31 -0.48
CA LEU A 387 -10.91 8.27 0.54
C LEU A 387 -9.75 8.20 1.54
N LEU A 388 -8.50 8.19 1.08
CA LEU A 388 -7.31 8.15 1.94
C LEU A 388 -7.23 9.36 2.87
N GLU A 389 -7.53 10.56 2.38
CA GLU A 389 -7.55 11.78 3.19
C GLU A 389 -8.69 11.76 4.22
N SER A 390 -9.88 11.26 3.87
CA SER A 390 -10.98 11.08 4.83
C SER A 390 -10.62 10.09 5.95
N LEU A 391 -9.91 9.01 5.63
CA LEU A 391 -9.38 8.05 6.60
C LEU A 391 -8.27 8.67 7.44
N HIS A 392 -7.39 9.49 6.86
CA HIS A 392 -6.33 10.19 7.59
C HIS A 392 -6.92 11.14 8.65
N VAL A 393 -7.90 11.97 8.26
CA VAL A 393 -8.65 12.84 9.19
C VAL A 393 -9.34 12.03 10.30
N SER A 394 -9.86 10.83 10.01
CA SER A 394 -10.39 9.94 11.04
C SER A 394 -9.29 9.39 11.97
N THR A 395 -8.10 9.07 11.45
CA THR A 395 -6.98 8.60 12.28
C THR A 395 -6.41 9.69 13.19
N GLU A 396 -6.32 10.95 12.74
CA GLU A 396 -5.86 12.04 13.61
C GLU A 396 -6.85 12.31 14.76
N LYS A 397 -8.16 12.29 14.48
CA LYS A 397 -9.20 12.34 15.53
C LYS A 397 -9.08 11.20 16.54
N HIS A 398 -8.79 9.98 16.08
CA HIS A 398 -8.58 8.85 16.99
C HIS A 398 -7.28 8.97 17.81
N LYS A 399 -6.20 9.55 17.25
CA LYS A 399 -4.97 9.87 18.00
C LYS A 399 -5.22 10.93 19.07
N GLU A 400 -5.97 12.00 18.75
CA GLU A 400 -6.35 13.04 19.71
C GLU A 400 -7.14 12.45 20.88
N VAL A 401 -8.14 11.61 20.61
CA VAL A 401 -8.89 10.88 21.64
C VAL A 401 -7.98 9.95 22.46
N LEU A 402 -7.05 9.23 21.83
CA LEU A 402 -6.08 8.38 22.55
C LEU A 402 -5.10 9.20 23.42
N ALA A 403 -4.68 10.38 22.97
CA ALA A 403 -3.85 11.29 23.76
C ALA A 403 -4.60 11.82 25.00
N ASN A 404 -5.88 12.16 24.85
CA ASN A 404 -6.73 12.58 25.96
C ASN A 404 -6.97 11.43 26.96
N ILE A 405 -7.30 10.23 26.48
CA ILE A 405 -7.45 9.03 27.34
C ILE A 405 -6.14 8.68 28.03
N ARG A 406 -4.99 8.86 27.36
CA ARG A 406 -3.65 8.72 27.97
C ARG A 406 -3.47 9.65 29.15
N VAL A 407 -3.73 10.96 29.00
CA VAL A 407 -3.56 11.94 30.09
C VAL A 407 -4.43 11.58 31.29
N VAL A 408 -5.72 11.29 31.07
CA VAL A 408 -6.65 10.85 32.13
C VAL A 408 -6.20 9.53 32.78
N THR A 409 -5.55 8.64 32.04
CA THR A 409 -4.97 7.40 32.58
C THR A 409 -3.71 7.67 33.41
N GLU A 410 -2.87 8.65 33.04
CA GLU A 410 -1.75 9.11 33.86
C GLU A 410 -2.27 9.75 35.16
N GLU A 411 -3.29 10.60 35.10
CA GLU A 411 -3.93 11.23 36.27
C GLU A 411 -4.47 10.19 37.26
N ILE A 412 -5.35 9.28 36.79
CA ILE A 412 -5.98 8.24 37.63
C ILE A 412 -4.93 7.28 38.23
N PHE A 413 -3.84 6.99 37.53
CA PHE A 413 -2.75 6.16 38.04
C PHE A 413 -2.09 6.80 39.28
N HIS A 414 -1.87 8.12 39.24
CA HIS A 414 -1.31 8.87 40.37
C HIS A 414 -2.33 9.02 41.51
N GLU A 415 -3.59 9.36 41.22
CA GLU A 415 -4.64 9.53 42.25
C GLU A 415 -4.90 8.26 43.08
N LEU A 416 -4.91 7.09 42.44
CA LEU A 416 -5.10 5.80 43.12
C LEU A 416 -3.85 5.31 43.89
N GLY A 417 -2.74 6.03 43.79
CA GLY A 417 -1.46 5.65 44.37
C GLY A 417 -0.95 4.31 43.81
N CYS A 418 -1.06 4.11 42.50
CA CYS A 418 -0.51 2.94 41.84
C CYS A 418 1.02 3.03 41.82
N SER A 419 1.72 2.07 42.45
CA SER A 419 3.19 2.00 42.35
C SER A 419 3.61 1.11 41.19
N MET A 420 4.65 1.51 40.44
CA MET A 420 5.38 0.66 39.48
C MET A 420 6.28 -0.41 40.14
N GLY A 421 5.85 -0.92 41.31
CA GLY A 421 6.54 -1.99 42.03
C GLY A 421 6.62 -3.27 41.20
N ASP A 422 7.81 -3.86 41.16
CA ASP A 422 8.13 -5.17 40.59
C ASP A 422 7.96 -5.34 39.06
N ALA A 423 7.80 -4.25 38.30
CA ALA A 423 8.00 -4.29 36.85
C ALA A 423 9.50 -4.45 36.49
N PRO A 424 9.86 -5.26 35.47
CA PRO A 424 11.27 -5.52 35.14
C PRO A 424 11.97 -4.25 34.65
N LYS A 425 13.27 -4.11 34.96
CA LYS A 425 14.08 -2.87 34.88
C LYS A 425 14.12 -2.13 33.52
N SER A 426 13.59 -2.71 32.44
CA SER A 426 13.35 -2.00 31.18
C SER A 426 12.22 -0.95 31.26
N PHE A 427 11.36 -0.99 32.29
CA PHE A 427 10.22 -0.08 32.46
C PHE A 427 10.57 1.24 33.16
N LEU A 428 11.64 1.29 33.96
CA LEU A 428 12.05 2.45 34.76
C LEU A 428 12.58 3.66 33.96
N ALA A 429 12.53 3.61 32.62
CA ALA A 429 12.91 4.73 31.77
C ALA A 429 11.79 5.77 31.62
N ASN A 430 10.52 5.34 31.66
CA ASN A 430 9.36 6.17 31.35
C ASN A 430 8.28 6.02 32.43
N ASP A 431 8.24 6.94 33.40
CA ASP A 431 7.16 7.08 34.40
C ASP A 431 5.82 7.58 33.80
N HIS A 432 5.66 7.48 32.47
CA HIS A 432 4.56 8.04 31.69
C HIS A 432 3.99 7.03 30.69
N CYS A 433 2.70 7.19 30.38
CA CYS A 433 1.82 6.21 29.76
C CYS A 433 1.93 6.22 28.23
N THR A 434 3.07 5.82 27.69
CA THR A 434 3.27 5.66 26.23
C THR A 434 2.25 4.69 25.61
N GLU A 435 1.95 4.84 24.30
CA GLU A 435 0.97 3.99 23.59
C GLU A 435 1.26 2.48 23.72
N SER A 436 2.54 2.10 23.75
CA SER A 436 2.98 0.71 23.98
C SER A 436 2.67 0.17 25.37
N ASN A 437 2.58 1.06 26.35
CA ASN A 437 2.46 0.73 27.77
C ASN A 437 1.03 0.98 28.29
N HIS A 438 0.20 1.72 27.54
CA HIS A 438 -1.11 2.21 27.98
C HIS A 438 -2.05 1.12 28.54
N LEU A 439 -2.15 -0.03 27.87
CA LEU A 439 -2.94 -1.17 28.33
C LEU A 439 -2.45 -1.74 29.69
N GLN A 440 -1.16 -1.57 30.00
CA GLN A 440 -0.54 -2.05 31.23
C GLN A 440 -0.76 -1.09 32.41
N PHE A 441 -0.78 0.22 32.14
CA PHE A 441 -1.23 1.24 33.11
C PHE A 441 -2.71 0.99 33.50
N LEU A 442 -3.58 0.76 32.51
CA LEU A 442 -4.99 0.40 32.75
C LEU A 442 -5.14 -0.90 33.56
N GLY A 443 -4.37 -1.95 33.24
CA GLY A 443 -4.38 -3.19 34.02
C GLY A 443 -3.90 -3.02 35.47
N LYS A 444 -2.94 -2.12 35.73
CA LYS A 444 -2.48 -1.79 37.08
C LYS A 444 -3.50 -0.94 37.86
N ILE A 445 -4.21 -0.03 37.18
CA ILE A 445 -5.37 0.69 37.73
C ILE A 445 -6.48 -0.31 38.11
N GLU A 446 -6.79 -1.29 37.26
CA GLU A 446 -7.78 -2.34 37.53
C GLU A 446 -7.39 -3.20 38.75
N GLU A 447 -6.15 -3.67 38.83
CA GLU A 447 -5.61 -4.43 39.97
C GLU A 447 -5.70 -3.63 41.28
N ARG A 448 -5.35 -2.33 41.23
CA ARG A 448 -5.40 -1.42 42.38
C ARG A 448 -6.82 -1.12 42.84
N ALA A 449 -7.71 -0.75 41.91
CA ALA A 449 -9.12 -0.47 42.20
C ALA A 449 -9.84 -1.72 42.75
N THR A 450 -9.58 -2.89 42.17
CA THR A 450 -10.10 -4.18 42.64
C THR A 450 -9.63 -4.48 44.07
N SER A 451 -8.35 -4.21 44.38
CA SER A 451 -7.78 -4.39 45.72
C SER A 451 -8.43 -3.45 46.76
N ILE A 452 -8.66 -2.18 46.39
CA ILE A 452 -9.37 -1.21 47.23
C ILE A 452 -10.82 -1.65 47.48
N MET A 453 -11.52 -2.13 46.44
CA MET A 453 -12.89 -2.64 46.55
C MET A 453 -12.99 -3.88 47.46
N TYR A 454 -12.04 -4.82 47.38
CA TYR A 454 -11.99 -5.95 48.31
C TYR A 454 -11.67 -5.51 49.75
N ALA A 455 -10.79 -4.52 49.95
CA ALA A 455 -10.50 -3.97 51.27
C ALA A 455 -11.75 -3.29 51.88
N PHE A 456 -12.48 -2.50 51.10
CA PHE A 456 -13.72 -1.84 51.50
C PHE A 456 -14.84 -2.83 51.82
N GLN A 457 -15.05 -3.86 50.99
CA GLN A 457 -16.01 -4.94 51.30
C GLN A 457 -15.63 -5.70 52.58
N ARG A 458 -14.32 -5.93 52.82
CA ARG A 458 -13.83 -6.54 54.05
C ARG A 458 -14.03 -5.64 55.27
N HIS A 459 -13.91 -4.32 55.11
CA HIS A 459 -14.21 -3.35 56.16
C HIS A 459 -15.70 -3.38 56.53
N ARG A 460 -16.60 -3.21 55.56
CA ARG A 460 -18.05 -3.25 55.78
C ARG A 460 -18.54 -4.58 56.38
N ARG A 461 -17.94 -5.71 56.00
CA ARG A 461 -18.23 -7.02 56.61
C ARG A 461 -17.69 -7.17 58.05
N LYS A 462 -16.66 -6.43 58.44
CA LYS A 462 -16.23 -6.34 59.85
C LYS A 462 -17.19 -5.43 60.63
N GLU A 463 -17.51 -4.25 60.11
CA GLU A 463 -18.42 -3.29 60.76
C GLU A 463 -19.80 -3.90 61.03
N ALA A 464 -20.39 -4.59 60.04
CA ALA A 464 -21.63 -5.33 60.22
C ALA A 464 -21.55 -6.36 61.36
N ARG A 465 -20.47 -7.15 61.42
CA ARG A 465 -20.23 -8.11 62.51
C ARG A 465 -20.00 -7.47 63.87
N MET A 466 -19.37 -6.29 63.93
CA MET A 466 -19.22 -5.55 65.19
C MET A 466 -20.56 -5.01 65.67
N ALA A 467 -21.45 -4.58 64.77
CA ALA A 467 -22.83 -4.18 65.11
C ALA A 467 -23.72 -5.38 65.51
N GLU A 468 -23.58 -6.52 64.85
CA GLU A 468 -24.22 -7.80 65.25
C GLU A 468 -23.78 -8.20 66.67
N LEU A 469 -22.47 -8.16 66.97
CA LEU A 469 -21.94 -8.48 68.30
C LEU A 469 -22.39 -7.45 69.36
N ALA A 470 -22.44 -6.16 69.04
CA ALA A 470 -22.92 -5.12 69.96
C ALA A 470 -24.41 -5.33 70.32
N THR A 471 -25.26 -5.59 69.32
CA THR A 471 -26.69 -5.85 69.57
C THR A 471 -26.93 -7.20 70.27
N GLU A 472 -26.07 -8.20 70.06
CA GLU A 472 -26.03 -9.42 70.89
C GLU A 472 -25.65 -9.12 72.35
N GLU A 473 -24.67 -8.24 72.61
CA GLU A 473 -24.25 -7.87 73.97
C GLU A 473 -25.32 -7.04 74.69
N GLU A 474 -25.98 -6.10 74.01
CA GLU A 474 -27.16 -5.40 74.53
C GLU A 474 -28.30 -6.37 74.85
N SER A 475 -28.59 -7.32 73.95
CA SER A 475 -29.60 -8.36 74.19
C SER A 475 -29.27 -9.24 75.39
N LYS A 476 -27.99 -9.59 75.59
CA LYS A 476 -27.52 -10.36 76.77
C LYS A 476 -27.63 -9.54 78.06
N ARG A 477 -27.35 -8.23 78.03
CA ARG A 477 -27.56 -7.32 79.18
C ARG A 477 -29.04 -7.19 79.55
N ILE A 478 -29.95 -7.12 78.57
CA ILE A 478 -31.39 -7.05 78.81
C ILE A 478 -31.90 -8.37 79.44
N LEU A 479 -31.46 -9.53 78.94
CA LEU A 479 -31.78 -10.84 79.53
C LEU A 479 -31.24 -11.00 80.97
N ALA A 480 -30.02 -10.53 81.23
CA ALA A 480 -29.41 -10.60 82.57
C ALA A 480 -30.14 -9.75 83.64
N LEU A 481 -30.99 -8.81 83.23
CA LEU A 481 -31.82 -8.00 84.13
C LEU A 481 -33.19 -8.65 84.45
N GLN A 482 -33.46 -9.86 83.95
CA GLN A 482 -34.78 -10.49 84.00
C GLN A 482 -34.90 -11.72 84.92
N GLU A 483 -33.81 -12.17 85.55
CA GLU A 483 -33.78 -13.24 86.57
C GLU A 483 -33.34 -12.69 87.95
N GLY A 484 -33.88 -13.24 89.05
CA GLY A 484 -34.07 -12.51 90.32
C GLY A 484 -33.05 -12.69 91.46
N ALA A 485 -33.10 -11.75 92.42
CA ALA A 485 -32.19 -11.61 93.57
C ALA A 485 -32.44 -12.59 94.75
N PRO A 486 -31.55 -12.60 95.78
CA PRO A 486 -31.94 -11.96 97.05
C PRO A 486 -30.81 -11.19 97.80
N VAL A 487 -31.17 -10.55 98.92
CA VAL A 487 -30.35 -9.61 99.74
C VAL A 487 -30.36 -10.05 101.22
N PRO A 488 -29.26 -9.89 101.99
CA PRO A 488 -29.37 -9.11 103.25
C PRO A 488 -28.11 -8.32 103.73
N THR A 489 -28.35 -7.06 104.11
CA THR A 489 -27.77 -6.31 105.26
C THR A 489 -26.25 -6.11 105.46
N ALA A 490 -25.78 -4.95 105.02
CA ALA A 490 -25.18 -3.85 105.83
C ALA A 490 -24.09 -4.13 106.90
N ASN A 491 -22.92 -3.48 106.75
CA ASN A 491 -22.59 -2.26 107.52
C ASN A 491 -21.27 -1.56 107.11
N ALA A 492 -21.21 -0.26 107.44
CA ALA A 492 -20.03 0.62 107.63
C ALA A 492 -19.28 1.21 106.41
N ALA A 493 -18.88 2.49 106.61
CA ALA A 493 -18.03 3.36 105.81
C ALA A 493 -18.56 3.85 104.44
N GLU A 494 -18.42 5.16 104.22
CA GLU A 494 -18.77 5.89 103.00
C GLU A 494 -17.50 6.10 102.16
N GLU A 495 -17.55 5.87 100.85
CA GLU A 495 -16.57 6.46 99.91
C GLU A 495 -17.18 6.60 98.49
N GLU A 496 -16.57 7.47 97.70
CA GLU A 496 -17.05 8.27 96.57
C GLU A 496 -17.73 7.58 95.35
N GLY A 497 -18.38 8.41 94.51
CA GLY A 497 -18.04 8.36 93.07
C GLY A 497 -19.14 8.46 92.01
N GLU A 498 -19.70 9.66 91.75
CA GLU A 498 -19.99 10.13 90.38
C GLU A 498 -20.39 11.63 90.33
N GLU A 499 -19.68 12.45 89.57
CA GLU A 499 -20.15 13.76 89.07
C GLU A 499 -19.69 13.96 87.61
N LEU A 500 -20.37 14.86 86.89
CA LEU A 500 -20.44 14.87 85.43
C LEU A 500 -19.30 15.63 84.71
N MET A 501 -18.72 14.96 83.72
CA MET A 501 -18.46 15.51 82.37
C MET A 501 -17.51 16.73 82.24
N LYS A 502 -16.20 16.50 81.92
CA LYS A 502 -15.51 17.05 80.72
C LYS A 502 -14.02 16.72 80.55
N THR A 503 -13.68 16.18 79.37
CA THR A 503 -12.50 16.45 78.50
C THR A 503 -11.05 16.54 79.04
N ALA A 504 -10.19 15.71 78.43
CA ALA A 504 -8.81 15.98 77.93
C ALA A 504 -7.55 15.66 78.80
N LEU A 505 -6.59 14.98 78.12
CA LEU A 505 -5.10 14.98 78.26
C LEU A 505 -4.41 14.58 79.58
N ALA A 506 -3.54 13.54 79.52
CA ALA A 506 -2.15 13.55 80.04
C ALA A 506 -1.37 12.21 79.79
N GLU A 507 -0.04 12.29 79.71
CA GLU A 507 0.94 11.17 79.69
C GLU A 507 1.31 10.69 81.12
N THR A 508 1.75 9.45 81.37
CA THR A 508 3.18 8.99 81.40
C THR A 508 3.27 7.59 82.09
N ALA A 509 4.43 6.99 82.39
CA ALA A 509 5.43 6.35 81.48
C ALA A 509 6.51 5.55 82.29
N ARG A 510 7.22 4.61 81.62
CA ARG A 510 8.54 3.99 82.01
C ARG A 510 8.61 3.09 83.27
N PRO A 511 9.76 2.45 83.58
CA PRO A 511 11.02 2.21 82.81
C PRO A 511 10.99 0.77 82.21
N PRO A 512 12.10 0.00 81.97
CA PRO A 512 13.54 0.26 81.74
C PRO A 512 13.97 -0.18 80.30
N GLU A 513 15.21 -0.57 79.94
CA GLU A 513 16.57 0.05 79.83
C GLU A 513 17.31 -0.74 78.70
N GLU A 514 18.53 -0.50 78.18
CA GLU A 514 19.66 0.41 78.50
C GLU A 514 19.85 1.46 77.34
N GLY A 515 21.00 1.83 76.73
CA GLY A 515 22.41 1.36 76.62
C GLY A 515 22.73 0.83 75.20
N ILE A 516 23.87 1.08 74.55
CA ILE A 516 25.09 1.89 74.83
C ILE A 516 25.33 2.88 73.64
N ALA A 517 26.15 3.92 73.83
CA ALA A 517 26.29 5.08 72.93
C ALA A 517 27.25 4.94 71.70
N GLY A 518 27.05 5.81 70.69
CA GLY A 518 27.93 6.08 69.53
C GLY A 518 27.87 7.57 69.14
N ALA A 519 28.91 8.14 68.51
CA ALA A 519 29.13 9.59 68.53
C ALA A 519 29.91 10.21 67.34
N SER A 520 29.21 10.74 66.32
CA SER A 520 29.74 11.69 65.31
C SER A 520 28.57 12.32 64.52
N ALA A 521 28.34 13.63 64.33
CA ALA A 521 29.16 14.86 64.29
C ALA A 521 29.56 15.32 62.86
N GLU A 522 29.53 16.65 62.63
CA GLU A 522 29.98 17.41 61.45
C GLU A 522 29.17 17.23 60.13
N ASP A 523 28.89 18.26 59.32
CA ASP A 523 28.99 19.73 59.54
C ASP A 523 28.00 20.52 58.62
N ALA A 524 27.92 21.84 58.80
CA ALA A 524 27.35 22.83 57.88
C ALA A 524 28.51 23.59 57.16
N PRO A 525 28.33 24.69 56.38
CA PRO A 525 27.10 25.35 55.94
C PRO A 525 27.06 25.71 54.43
N ALA A 526 26.06 26.53 54.09
CA ALA A 526 25.83 27.34 52.88
C ALA A 526 26.98 27.66 51.90
N LEU A 527 26.61 27.88 50.63
CA LEU A 527 26.87 29.16 49.91
C LEU A 527 26.04 29.32 48.62
N THR A 528 25.68 30.57 48.31
CA THR A 528 25.26 31.09 46.98
C THR A 528 26.48 31.85 46.37
N PRO A 529 26.44 32.64 45.26
CA PRO A 529 25.35 32.98 44.32
C PRO A 529 25.77 32.96 42.82
N THR A 530 24.89 33.50 41.94
CA THR A 530 25.08 34.21 40.64
C THR A 530 24.07 33.76 39.57
N ALA A 531 23.65 34.56 38.58
CA ALA A 531 23.51 36.02 38.42
C ALA A 531 22.62 36.30 37.18
N GLU A 532 22.31 37.58 36.89
CA GLU A 532 21.68 38.09 35.63
C GLU A 532 20.21 37.64 35.38
N ALA A 533 19.16 38.46 35.17
CA ALA A 533 18.89 39.90 35.00
C ALA A 533 18.48 40.39 33.58
N LYS A 534 17.16 40.31 33.30
CA LYS A 534 16.28 41.38 32.72
C LYS A 534 16.42 41.77 31.20
N PRO A 535 15.47 42.56 30.62
CA PRO A 535 13.98 42.61 30.77
C PRO A 535 13.22 42.89 29.41
N HIS A 536 12.01 43.50 29.48
CA HIS A 536 11.10 44.01 28.42
C HIS A 536 10.16 42.97 27.74
N ASP A 537 8.90 43.29 27.39
CA ASP A 537 8.01 44.46 27.64
C ASP A 537 6.55 43.95 27.88
N GLY A 538 5.60 44.62 28.56
CA GLY A 538 4.85 45.82 28.14
C GLY A 538 3.66 45.44 27.23
N ALA A 539 2.36 45.66 27.48
CA ALA A 539 1.60 46.49 28.46
C ALA A 539 0.27 45.74 28.85
N ARG A 540 -0.42 45.98 30.00
CA ARG A 540 -1.42 47.06 30.32
C ARG A 540 -2.60 47.08 29.33
N GLU A 541 -3.91 47.10 29.66
CA GLU A 541 -4.74 47.41 30.85
C GLU A 541 -5.89 46.38 31.01
N GLY A 542 -6.76 46.35 32.04
CA GLY A 542 -6.98 47.23 33.20
C GLY A 542 -7.96 46.59 34.22
N ALA A 543 -8.31 47.30 35.30
CA ALA A 543 -9.11 46.74 36.40
C ALA A 543 -10.59 47.17 36.36
N GLY A 544 -11.48 46.24 36.71
CA GLY A 544 -12.90 46.46 36.97
C GLY A 544 -13.38 45.48 38.05
N ALA A 545 -14.25 45.91 38.97
CA ALA A 545 -14.54 45.18 40.19
C ALA A 545 -16.05 44.98 40.42
N VAL A 546 -16.40 43.80 40.94
CA VAL A 546 -17.66 43.44 41.61
C VAL A 546 -18.96 43.73 40.85
N GLU A 547 -19.59 42.66 40.36
CA GLU A 547 -20.98 42.39 40.76
C GLU A 547 -21.25 40.88 40.77
N ALA A 548 -22.25 40.44 41.54
CA ALA A 548 -22.61 39.04 41.69
C ALA A 548 -24.06 38.81 41.25
N MET A 549 -24.26 37.97 40.23
CA MET A 549 -25.56 37.38 39.91
C MET A 549 -25.43 35.88 39.73
N ALA A 550 -26.38 35.14 40.29
CA ALA A 550 -26.52 33.72 40.04
C ALA A 550 -27.07 33.49 38.62
N LEU A 551 -26.60 32.44 37.96
CA LEU A 551 -27.20 31.94 36.73
C LEU A 551 -27.81 30.56 36.95
N THR A 552 -28.95 30.35 36.30
CA THR A 552 -29.80 29.17 36.40
C THR A 552 -29.24 28.00 35.60
N ILE A 553 -29.67 26.80 35.99
CA ILE A 553 -29.45 25.57 35.22
C ILE A 553 -30.38 25.59 34.00
N GLU A 554 -29.83 25.33 32.82
CA GLU A 554 -30.58 24.76 31.68
C GLU A 554 -29.80 23.56 31.15
N GLU A 555 -30.52 22.48 30.84
CA GLU A 555 -29.99 21.25 30.27
C GLU A 555 -30.20 21.28 28.74
N GLU A 556 -29.21 20.87 27.95
CA GLU A 556 -29.45 19.98 26.80
C GLU A 556 -28.19 19.12 26.56
N GLY A 557 -28.36 17.80 26.63
CA GLY A 557 -27.32 16.82 26.31
C GLY A 557 -27.95 15.63 25.58
N PRO A 558 -27.31 15.08 24.52
CA PRO A 558 -27.89 14.00 23.74
C PRO A 558 -28.07 12.71 24.56
N PRO A 559 -29.10 11.89 24.25
CA PRO A 559 -29.74 11.03 25.24
C PRO A 559 -28.93 9.80 25.66
N PHE A 560 -28.89 9.57 26.97
CA PHE A 560 -28.44 8.33 27.60
C PHE A 560 -29.44 7.19 27.30
N VAL A 561 -29.02 6.19 26.51
CA VAL A 561 -29.80 4.97 26.29
C VAL A 561 -29.56 3.99 27.45
N PRO A 562 -30.61 3.58 28.20
CA PRO A 562 -30.42 2.74 29.38
C PRO A 562 -29.99 1.31 29.01
N MET A 563 -28.87 0.88 29.58
CA MET A 563 -28.45 -0.54 29.59
C MET A 563 -29.56 -1.41 30.21
N LEU A 564 -30.19 -2.28 29.41
CA LEU A 564 -31.07 -3.31 29.97
C LEU A 564 -30.24 -4.33 30.76
N ASN A 565 -30.71 -4.61 31.96
CA ASN A 565 -30.13 -5.60 32.87
C ASN A 565 -30.22 -7.02 32.28
N MET A 566 -29.08 -7.63 31.95
CA MET A 566 -29.00 -9.02 31.46
C MET A 566 -28.27 -9.92 32.48
N PRO A 567 -28.80 -11.11 32.80
CA PRO A 567 -28.29 -11.94 33.89
C PRO A 567 -27.19 -12.92 33.47
N GLY A 568 -26.23 -13.14 34.37
CA GLY A 568 -25.52 -14.41 34.51
C GLY A 568 -24.33 -14.67 33.58
N GLU A 569 -23.19 -15.01 34.18
CA GLU A 569 -21.99 -15.47 33.46
C GLU A 569 -22.23 -16.79 32.71
N GLN A 570 -21.73 -16.90 31.46
CA GLN A 570 -21.20 -18.17 30.93
C GLN A 570 -20.45 -17.98 29.59
N GLY A 571 -19.28 -18.62 29.47
CA GLY A 571 -18.64 -18.95 28.19
C GLY A 571 -17.85 -17.84 27.48
N VAL A 572 -16.58 -17.63 27.87
CA VAL A 572 -15.62 -16.90 27.02
C VAL A 572 -15.16 -17.82 25.88
N ASN A 573 -15.42 -17.43 24.63
CA ASN A 573 -14.99 -18.16 23.43
C ASN A 573 -13.84 -17.41 22.72
N ALA A 574 -12.79 -18.13 22.33
CA ALA A 574 -11.48 -17.58 21.96
C ALA A 574 -11.42 -16.80 20.62
N VAL A 575 -12.54 -16.69 19.89
CA VAL A 575 -12.61 -16.10 18.55
C VAL A 575 -12.47 -14.56 18.55
N ARG A 576 -12.69 -13.88 19.68
CA ARG A 576 -12.69 -12.39 19.76
C ARG A 576 -11.31 -11.71 19.79
N LEU A 577 -10.20 -12.46 19.71
CA LEU A 577 -8.83 -11.92 19.85
C LEU A 577 -8.10 -11.61 18.53
N VAL A 578 -8.76 -11.67 17.36
CA VAL A 578 -8.16 -11.29 16.07
C VAL A 578 -8.81 -10.04 15.49
N ARG A 579 -8.24 -8.86 15.79
CA ARG A 579 -8.44 -7.66 14.95
C ARG A 579 -7.65 -7.87 13.66
N HIS A 580 -8.34 -8.11 12.55
CA HIS A 580 -7.67 -8.17 11.24
C HIS A 580 -7.26 -6.77 10.78
N LEU A 581 -5.95 -6.52 10.74
CA LEU A 581 -5.36 -5.37 10.07
C LEU A 581 -5.63 -5.42 8.56
N CYS A 582 -5.66 -4.24 7.94
CA CYS A 582 -5.99 -4.05 6.53
C CYS A 582 -5.04 -4.81 5.59
N LEU A 583 -5.60 -5.37 4.51
CA LEU A 583 -4.86 -5.77 3.31
C LEU A 583 -5.60 -5.24 2.06
N PRO A 584 -4.92 -4.73 1.03
CA PRO A 584 -5.58 -4.19 -0.15
C PRO A 584 -6.13 -5.31 -1.06
N SER A 585 -7.45 -5.29 -1.31
CA SER A 585 -8.07 -6.16 -2.31
C SER A 585 -7.93 -5.56 -3.71
N ALA A 586 -7.14 -6.20 -4.57
CA ALA A 586 -6.96 -5.76 -5.95
C ALA A 586 -8.27 -5.87 -6.77
N HIS A 587 -8.75 -4.75 -7.29
CA HIS A 587 -9.88 -4.68 -8.22
C HIS A 587 -9.38 -4.70 -9.68
N LEU A 588 -9.49 -5.85 -10.34
CA LEU A 588 -9.31 -5.98 -11.80
C LEU A 588 -10.31 -7.00 -12.36
N GLY A 589 -11.10 -6.58 -13.35
CA GLY A 589 -12.12 -7.41 -14.00
C GLY A 589 -13.47 -6.68 -14.10
N SER A 590 -13.72 -6.08 -15.27
CA SER A 590 -15.00 -5.44 -15.60
C SER A 590 -16.03 -6.46 -16.09
N ASP A 591 -17.29 -6.28 -15.68
CA ASP A 591 -18.45 -6.60 -16.51
C ASP A 591 -19.58 -5.64 -16.10
N GLU A 592 -20.12 -4.86 -17.03
CA GLU A 592 -21.17 -3.87 -16.75
C GLU A 592 -22.56 -4.53 -16.78
N GLY A 593 -23.52 -3.99 -16.02
CA GLY A 593 -24.94 -4.37 -16.13
C GLY A 593 -25.52 -5.21 -14.98
N VAL A 594 -25.37 -4.73 -13.75
CA VAL A 594 -26.33 -5.02 -12.66
C VAL A 594 -26.69 -3.69 -11.99
N GLU A 595 -27.98 -3.40 -11.88
CA GLU A 595 -28.48 -2.17 -11.24
C GLU A 595 -28.16 -2.18 -9.74
N VAL A 596 -27.63 -1.07 -9.22
CA VAL A 596 -27.40 -0.88 -7.79
C VAL A 596 -28.69 -0.40 -7.14
N LEU A 597 -29.32 -1.27 -6.37
CA LEU A 597 -30.26 -0.85 -5.33
C LEU A 597 -29.48 -0.66 -4.03
N GLU A 598 -29.51 0.56 -3.49
CA GLU A 598 -28.97 0.89 -2.18
C GLU A 598 -29.93 0.40 -1.09
N GLU A 599 -29.58 -0.68 -0.38
CA GLU A 599 -30.20 -1.04 0.90
C GLU A 599 -29.12 -1.14 1.97
N GLY A 600 -28.91 -0.04 2.69
CA GLY A 600 -28.06 0.02 3.87
C GLY A 600 -28.83 -0.36 5.15
N GLU A 601 -28.95 -1.66 5.44
CA GLU A 601 -29.40 -2.15 6.75
C GLU A 601 -28.56 -3.37 7.18
N GLY A 602 -28.40 -3.57 8.49
CA GLY A 602 -27.37 -4.47 9.05
C GLY A 602 -27.55 -5.96 8.73
N ASP A 603 -26.44 -6.71 8.76
CA ASP A 603 -26.34 -8.14 8.41
C ASP A 603 -27.52 -8.99 8.91
N ARG A 604 -28.50 -9.23 8.04
CA ARG A 604 -29.51 -10.26 8.26
C ARG A 604 -28.82 -11.61 8.21
N VAL A 605 -28.90 -12.38 9.31
CA VAL A 605 -28.39 -13.76 9.38
C VAL A 605 -29.17 -14.62 8.38
N VAL A 606 -28.61 -14.78 7.18
CA VAL A 606 -29.24 -15.47 6.05
C VAL A 606 -29.46 -16.94 6.42
N SER A 607 -30.70 -17.42 6.33
CA SER A 607 -31.02 -18.80 6.64
C SER A 607 -30.32 -19.78 5.69
N HIS A 608 -29.97 -20.97 6.17
CA HIS A 608 -29.31 -22.01 5.35
C HIS A 608 -30.09 -22.38 4.08
N GLU A 609 -31.42 -22.26 4.11
CA GLU A 609 -32.29 -22.49 2.95
C GLU A 609 -32.24 -21.36 1.93
N GLU A 610 -32.04 -20.11 2.37
CA GLU A 610 -31.90 -18.96 1.50
C GLU A 610 -30.51 -18.93 0.83
N VAL A 611 -29.44 -19.28 1.56
CA VAL A 611 -28.11 -19.54 0.97
C VAL A 611 -28.21 -20.63 -0.10
N ARG A 612 -28.98 -21.69 0.16
CA ARG A 612 -29.22 -22.78 -0.80
C ARG A 612 -29.95 -22.28 -2.05
N ARG A 613 -31.04 -21.51 -1.91
CA ARG A 613 -31.73 -20.89 -3.06
C ARG A 613 -30.81 -19.94 -3.84
N GLN A 614 -29.94 -19.19 -3.17
CA GLN A 614 -28.98 -18.31 -3.84
C GLN A 614 -27.93 -19.11 -4.63
N MET A 615 -27.44 -20.24 -4.10
CA MET A 615 -26.58 -21.18 -4.82
C MET A 615 -27.31 -21.81 -6.02
N GLU A 616 -28.55 -22.27 -5.85
CA GLU A 616 -29.35 -22.86 -6.93
C GLU A 616 -29.62 -21.85 -8.06
N ARG A 617 -29.95 -20.58 -7.74
CA ARG A 617 -30.05 -19.49 -8.72
C ARG A 617 -28.72 -19.21 -9.45
N ARG A 618 -27.58 -19.21 -8.74
CA ARG A 618 -26.24 -19.05 -9.34
C ARG A 618 -25.90 -20.22 -10.29
N LEU A 619 -26.26 -21.45 -9.94
CA LEU A 619 -26.06 -22.63 -10.78
C LEU A 619 -26.94 -22.61 -12.04
N LEU A 620 -28.19 -22.15 -11.93
CA LEU A 620 -29.07 -21.95 -13.09
C LEU A 620 -28.52 -20.85 -14.02
N SER A 621 -28.14 -19.69 -13.48
CA SER A 621 -27.54 -18.60 -14.26
C SER A 621 -26.25 -19.04 -14.97
N LYS A 622 -25.41 -19.84 -14.30
CA LYS A 622 -24.21 -20.44 -14.92
C LYS A 622 -24.57 -21.36 -16.09
N ARG A 623 -25.54 -22.27 -15.92
CA ARG A 623 -26.02 -23.16 -17.00
C ARG A 623 -26.56 -22.38 -18.19
N GLU A 624 -27.34 -21.32 -17.98
CA GLU A 624 -27.82 -20.49 -19.10
C GLU A 624 -26.67 -19.77 -19.82
N ARG A 625 -25.65 -19.29 -19.10
CA ARG A 625 -24.46 -18.67 -19.70
C ARG A 625 -23.67 -19.68 -20.54
N GLU A 626 -23.49 -20.89 -20.04
CA GLU A 626 -22.88 -22.02 -20.76
C GLU A 626 -23.71 -22.41 -22.00
N GLU A 627 -25.04 -22.45 -21.90
CA GLU A 627 -25.91 -22.76 -23.05
C GLU A 627 -25.88 -21.65 -24.11
N ARG A 628 -25.94 -20.37 -23.71
CA ARG A 628 -25.77 -19.22 -24.63
C ARG A 628 -24.41 -19.26 -25.33
N ALA A 629 -23.34 -19.63 -24.61
CA ALA A 629 -22.02 -19.82 -25.22
C ALA A 629 -21.98 -21.01 -26.18
N HIS A 630 -22.66 -22.12 -25.87
CA HIS A 630 -22.80 -23.26 -26.78
C HIS A 630 -23.63 -22.94 -28.04
N ARG A 631 -24.68 -22.13 -27.94
CA ARG A 631 -25.47 -21.64 -29.10
C ARG A 631 -24.59 -20.77 -30.01
N ARG A 632 -23.91 -19.75 -29.47
CA ARG A 632 -22.92 -18.93 -30.21
C ARG A 632 -21.82 -19.76 -30.88
N ARG A 633 -21.33 -20.82 -30.22
CA ARG A 633 -20.35 -21.77 -30.81
C ARG A 633 -20.92 -22.63 -31.94
N ARG A 634 -22.23 -22.93 -31.95
CA ARG A 634 -22.89 -23.59 -33.09
C ARG A 634 -23.10 -22.62 -34.24
N GLU A 635 -23.62 -21.43 -33.97
CA GLU A 635 -23.83 -20.35 -34.94
C GLU A 635 -22.53 -20.01 -35.69
N LEU A 636 -21.41 -19.83 -34.98
CA LEU A 636 -20.09 -19.61 -35.58
C LEU A 636 -19.62 -20.80 -36.43
N LYS A 637 -19.92 -22.04 -36.03
CA LYS A 637 -19.55 -23.24 -36.78
C LYS A 637 -20.38 -23.40 -38.06
N GLU A 638 -21.65 -23.02 -38.03
CA GLU A 638 -22.55 -23.01 -39.18
C GLU A 638 -22.19 -21.89 -40.17
N GLN A 639 -21.84 -20.69 -39.68
CA GLN A 639 -21.29 -19.60 -40.50
C GLN A 639 -19.98 -20.01 -41.20
N LEU A 640 -19.06 -20.64 -40.46
CA LEU A 640 -17.79 -21.13 -41.02
C LEU A 640 -18.01 -22.24 -42.07
N ALA A 641 -18.97 -23.14 -41.84
CA ALA A 641 -19.36 -24.15 -42.82
C ALA A 641 -19.96 -23.52 -44.09
N GLY A 642 -20.85 -22.54 -43.95
CA GLY A 642 -21.48 -21.84 -45.08
C GLY A 642 -20.49 -21.08 -45.99
N GLN A 643 -19.36 -20.62 -45.46
CA GLN A 643 -18.30 -19.99 -46.27
C GLN A 643 -17.55 -20.99 -47.18
N THR A 644 -17.55 -22.28 -46.85
CA THR A 644 -16.85 -23.31 -47.64
C THR A 644 -17.59 -23.80 -48.89
N THR A 645 -18.86 -23.42 -49.07
CA THR A 645 -19.71 -23.88 -50.18
C THR A 645 -19.90 -22.85 -51.30
N ALA A 646 -19.10 -21.78 -51.33
CA ALA A 646 -19.06 -20.84 -52.45
C ALA A 646 -18.34 -21.46 -53.68
N PRO A 647 -18.99 -21.60 -54.84
CA PRO A 647 -18.35 -22.21 -56.01
C PRO A 647 -17.31 -21.26 -56.62
N ARG A 648 -16.04 -21.68 -56.61
CA ARG A 648 -14.98 -21.01 -57.39
C ARG A 648 -15.33 -21.08 -58.88
N LYS A 649 -15.80 -19.97 -59.45
CA LYS A 649 -15.84 -19.78 -60.91
C LYS A 649 -14.40 -19.86 -61.45
N ARG A 650 -14.25 -20.56 -62.56
CA ARG A 650 -13.18 -20.36 -63.54
C ARG A 650 -13.69 -19.38 -64.59
#